data_AF-A0A517TK34-F1
#
_entry.id   AF-A0A517TK34-F1
#
_cell.length_a   1.000
_cell.length_b   1.000
_cell.length_c   1.000
_cell.angle_alpha   90.00
_cell.angle_beta   90.00
_cell.angle_gamma   90.00
#
_symmetry.space_group_name_H-M   'P 1'
#
loop_
_entity.id
_entity.type
_entity.pdbx_description
1 polymer ?
#
loop_
_entity_poly.entity_id
_entity_poly.type
_entity_poly.pdbx_seq_one_letter_code
_entity_poly.pdbx_strand_id
1 'polypeptide(L)'
;MLPRKLLLLVALQLICSFTPLHGQLDVSLLYDMSPDSNALVLATGGNFSNLINGSPYQQEVLLTHGGYQYASWYHNGAEQDIYVSRRDLAGNTWETIDTGYDMVHGNQNWDSHNVISMGISGDGRIHLSYDHHVDQLRYLTTDPGVATSGTWNQAVFKPERDSLNLGGSTVPRVTYPRFANVGDDLVLTYRDYGSGSGDVKIADYDSQTGLWSNTRFVNRGRPGNGVYDDVNNNPSDRRNAYHNGFHADSSGRIHTTWTWREGTQDGNHDIMYAYSDDRGTTWHNNDGAIVGTNASPVTLDSPGIEVVDLDRRQGVLNQQGQIVDPFGGVHALMFHRTQGPTYTNSPFSDRSNSEYHHYYREPQSGNWDVKVFPSGTAVGSRPRLGVDSNGNLFGLYTQGDDLVIAGAERTLAGYGDWNILHREQSRDFVGTPQLDNRRLLDDGILSIYIQEEATSSHPSNPTGSPLHILEYETITPTTPSLSSVPTDGSLRYRKSTGDVSGEGLGFVINSSELNVGQSGQGADPYDRAAVMVFQIPDLGSIEDPFQMASFQGYLTQSVTSGGIGGDLYGIDRRDAPEILNSDYYGLSDTPDPEATLLQDNLLVEDMAVDASVLTSASGGQNLVAFLNEQYAGGEGIGDYVFLRLNVDASATQRWSLASGNASDESQQPQLFYDAFEGVFLDGDFNRDGVVDAADYTVWKDNLGALSGTLPNDPNDGPIGQDQYTTWRENYGATLPANGVSVPEPGALALLVTLFHLGISRRQ
;
A
#
# COMPACT_ATOMS: atom_id res chain seq x y z
N MET A 1 58.67 -7.35 46.32
CA MET A 1 57.49 -7.00 47.15
C MET A 1 56.64 -6.01 46.37
N LEU A 2 55.36 -6.29 46.19
CA LEU A 2 54.30 -5.33 45.81
C LEU A 2 53.69 -4.76 47.13
N PRO A 3 52.75 -3.77 47.18
CA PRO A 3 51.80 -3.28 46.14
C PRO A 3 51.67 -1.72 46.13
N ARG A 4 50.60 -0.98 45.72
CA ARG A 4 49.24 -1.23 45.14
C ARG A 4 48.70 0.07 44.48
N LYS A 5 47.68 -0.05 43.60
CA LYS A 5 46.61 0.94 43.24
C LYS A 5 47.00 2.37 42.78
N LEU A 6 46.75 2.63 41.49
CA LEU A 6 46.02 3.82 41.02
C LEU A 6 44.81 3.31 40.21
N LEU A 7 43.68 4.02 40.23
CA LEU A 7 42.44 3.60 39.56
C LEU A 7 41.57 4.83 39.26
N LEU A 8 41.39 5.16 37.98
CA LEU A 8 40.31 6.04 37.50
C LEU A 8 40.03 5.75 36.01
N LEU A 9 38.87 6.20 35.54
CA LEU A 9 38.23 5.76 34.30
C LEU A 9 38.87 6.35 33.04
N VAL A 10 38.87 5.57 31.96
CA VAL A 10 38.75 6.11 30.59
C VAL A 10 37.25 6.23 30.33
N ALA A 11 36.75 7.44 30.05
CA ALA A 11 35.37 7.65 29.67
C ALA A 11 35.18 7.24 28.20
N LEU A 12 34.23 6.33 27.95
CA LEU A 12 33.77 6.01 26.60
C LEU A 12 32.82 7.13 26.15
N GLN A 13 33.12 7.81 25.05
CA GLN A 13 32.16 8.74 24.45
C GLN A 13 31.06 7.96 23.74
N LEU A 14 29.94 7.72 24.44
CA LEU A 14 28.68 7.51 23.75
C LEU A 14 28.30 8.84 23.08
N ILE A 15 28.30 8.85 21.75
CA ILE A 15 27.47 9.79 21.01
C ILE A 15 26.08 9.14 21.00
N CYS A 16 25.23 9.54 21.94
CA CYS A 16 23.81 9.21 21.86
C CYS A 16 23.21 10.09 20.75
N SER A 17 23.11 9.52 19.55
CA SER A 17 22.26 10.07 18.50
C SER A 17 20.80 9.96 18.94
N PHE A 18 20.29 10.99 19.62
CA PHE A 18 18.85 11.15 19.81
C PHE A 18 18.25 11.60 18.48
N THR A 19 17.85 10.62 17.66
CA THR A 19 16.77 10.82 16.70
C THR A 19 15.48 11.04 17.51
N PRO A 20 14.63 12.02 17.16
CA PRO A 20 13.29 12.09 17.73
C PRO A 20 12.55 10.79 17.40
N LEU A 21 11.85 10.23 18.38
CA LEU A 21 11.24 8.91 18.28
C LEU A 21 9.84 8.99 17.67
N HIS A 22 9.75 9.48 16.42
CA HIS A 22 8.59 9.18 15.59
C HIS A 22 8.48 7.65 15.47
N GLY A 23 7.27 7.11 15.67
CA GLY A 23 7.04 5.68 15.46
C GLY A 23 7.30 5.35 14.00
N GLN A 24 8.27 4.49 13.72
CA GLN A 24 8.50 3.93 12.39
C GLN A 24 7.52 2.78 12.17
N LEU A 25 7.13 2.50 10.92
CA LEU A 25 6.43 1.25 10.58
C LEU A 25 7.24 0.05 11.08
N ASP A 26 6.65 -0.77 11.95
CA ASP A 26 7.30 -1.92 12.60
C ASP A 26 6.32 -3.11 12.72
N VAL A 27 6.81 -4.29 13.13
CA VAL A 27 5.98 -5.49 13.34
C VAL A 27 6.37 -6.25 14.62
N SER A 28 5.36 -6.62 15.40
CA SER A 28 5.53 -7.34 16.68
C SER A 28 4.82 -8.68 16.65
N LEU A 29 5.49 -9.76 17.08
CA LEU A 29 4.97 -11.14 16.99
C LEU A 29 3.88 -11.38 18.04
N LEU A 30 2.63 -11.56 17.58
CA LEU A 30 1.50 -11.94 18.43
C LEU A 30 1.47 -13.45 18.71
N TYR A 31 1.60 -14.27 17.66
CA TYR A 31 1.43 -15.72 17.75
C TYR A 31 2.38 -16.48 16.84
N ASP A 32 3.08 -17.46 17.41
CA ASP A 32 3.64 -18.61 16.69
C ASP A 32 2.64 -19.78 16.80
N MET A 33 2.03 -20.18 15.68
CA MET A 33 1.15 -21.35 15.60
C MET A 33 1.76 -22.41 14.68
N SER A 34 1.93 -23.64 15.17
CA SER A 34 2.29 -24.78 14.31
C SER A 34 1.07 -25.71 14.13
N PRO A 35 0.36 -25.65 12.98
CA PRO A 35 -0.78 -26.54 12.71
C PRO A 35 -0.35 -27.98 12.36
N ASP A 36 0.94 -28.21 12.07
CA ASP A 36 1.52 -29.54 11.84
C ASP A 36 3.03 -29.54 12.13
N SER A 37 3.48 -30.46 12.98
CA SER A 37 4.91 -30.68 13.30
C SER A 37 5.64 -31.58 12.29
N ASN A 38 4.93 -32.14 11.31
CA ASN A 38 5.40 -33.15 10.34
C ASN A 38 4.86 -32.83 8.93
N ALA A 39 4.87 -31.56 8.54
CA ALA A 39 4.53 -31.14 7.17
C ALA A 39 5.64 -31.57 6.19
N LEU A 40 5.26 -31.91 4.96
CA LEU A 40 6.13 -32.58 3.99
C LEU A 40 7.34 -31.74 3.55
N VAL A 41 8.52 -32.34 3.64
CA VAL A 41 9.75 -31.96 2.93
C VAL A 41 10.13 -33.11 2.00
N LEU A 42 10.32 -32.81 0.71
CA LEU A 42 10.66 -33.81 -0.29
C LEU A 42 12.12 -34.25 -0.19
N ALA A 43 12.47 -35.38 -0.80
CA ALA A 43 13.86 -35.82 -0.87
C ALA A 43 14.71 -34.91 -1.77
N THR A 44 15.94 -34.57 -1.37
CA THR A 44 16.87 -33.75 -2.19
C THR A 44 17.35 -34.48 -3.45
N GLY A 45 17.17 -35.80 -3.54
CA GLY A 45 17.32 -36.56 -4.78
C GLY A 45 16.17 -36.38 -5.77
N GLY A 46 15.20 -35.52 -5.46
CA GLY A 46 14.00 -35.22 -6.24
C GLY A 46 14.18 -34.25 -7.39
N ASN A 47 13.05 -33.96 -8.04
CA ASN A 47 12.97 -33.05 -9.16
C ASN A 47 12.87 -31.57 -8.69
N PHE A 48 13.84 -30.78 -9.14
CA PHE A 48 13.99 -29.32 -9.02
C PHE A 48 14.23 -28.74 -7.61
N SER A 49 13.55 -29.25 -6.57
CA SER A 49 13.70 -28.76 -5.18
C SER A 49 13.13 -29.77 -4.18
N ASN A 50 13.57 -29.69 -2.91
CA ASN A 50 12.95 -30.36 -1.77
C ASN A 50 11.69 -29.64 -1.23
N LEU A 51 11.41 -28.42 -1.72
CA LEU A 51 10.34 -27.54 -1.25
C LEU A 51 9.02 -27.77 -2.01
N ILE A 52 8.00 -28.27 -1.31
CA ILE A 52 6.63 -28.44 -1.84
C ILE A 52 5.63 -27.49 -1.17
N ASN A 53 5.64 -27.44 0.16
CA ASN A 53 4.91 -26.49 0.98
C ASN A 53 5.72 -25.18 1.06
N GLY A 54 5.09 -24.01 0.90
CA GLY A 54 5.81 -22.72 0.88
C GLY A 54 6.62 -22.49 -0.41
N SER A 55 6.28 -23.20 -1.49
CA SER A 55 6.94 -23.02 -2.79
C SER A 55 6.43 -21.74 -3.48
N PRO A 56 7.28 -20.95 -4.19
CA PRO A 56 6.91 -19.61 -4.69
C PRO A 56 5.86 -19.58 -5.82
N TYR A 57 5.31 -20.73 -6.20
CA TYR A 57 4.19 -20.88 -7.13
C TYR A 57 3.00 -21.64 -6.51
N GLN A 58 3.05 -21.89 -5.19
CA GLN A 58 1.90 -22.27 -4.38
C GLN A 58 1.12 -20.99 -4.04
N GLN A 59 0.02 -20.74 -4.78
CA GLN A 59 -0.76 -19.51 -4.72
C GLN A 59 -2.27 -19.83 -4.89
N GLU A 60 -3.16 -19.54 -3.95
CA GLU A 60 -2.89 -19.19 -2.54
C GLU A 60 -2.95 -20.43 -1.64
N VAL A 61 -2.50 -20.28 -0.38
CA VAL A 61 -2.36 -21.40 0.57
C VAL A 61 -2.77 -21.05 1.99
N LEU A 62 -2.77 -19.76 2.35
CA LEU A 62 -3.25 -19.20 3.61
C LEU A 62 -4.27 -18.11 3.27
N LEU A 63 -5.50 -18.23 3.75
CA LEU A 63 -6.61 -17.36 3.36
C LEU A 63 -7.58 -17.11 4.52
N THR A 64 -7.95 -15.86 4.77
CA THR A 64 -9.04 -15.49 5.68
C THR A 64 -10.35 -15.32 4.92
N HIS A 65 -11.43 -15.94 5.45
CA HIS A 65 -12.78 -15.83 4.93
C HIS A 65 -13.82 -16.07 6.04
N GLY A 66 -14.87 -15.25 6.11
CA GLY A 66 -16.05 -15.53 6.93
C GLY A 66 -15.82 -15.64 8.45
N GLY A 67 -14.78 -15.00 8.99
CA GLY A 67 -14.41 -15.09 10.42
C GLY A 67 -13.49 -16.26 10.78
N TYR A 68 -13.03 -17.01 9.77
CA TYR A 68 -12.06 -18.11 9.91
C TYR A 68 -10.82 -17.85 9.04
N GLN A 69 -9.66 -18.33 9.48
CA GLN A 69 -8.48 -18.47 8.62
C GLN A 69 -8.32 -19.93 8.21
N TYR A 70 -7.89 -20.16 6.96
CA TYR A 70 -7.72 -21.47 6.33
C TYR A 70 -6.29 -21.66 5.83
N ALA A 71 -5.76 -22.88 5.99
CA ALA A 71 -4.45 -23.29 5.49
C ALA A 71 -4.52 -24.68 4.83
N SER A 72 -3.68 -24.96 3.83
CA SER A 72 -3.60 -26.30 3.22
C SER A 72 -2.17 -26.73 2.88
N TRP A 73 -1.81 -27.98 3.11
CA TRP A 73 -0.44 -28.48 2.90
C TRP A 73 -0.41 -29.99 2.67
N TYR A 74 0.72 -30.52 2.19
CA TYR A 74 0.98 -31.96 2.22
C TYR A 74 1.59 -32.37 3.56
N HIS A 75 1.04 -33.40 4.20
CA HIS A 75 1.59 -34.04 5.38
C HIS A 75 2.69 -35.06 5.00
N ASN A 76 3.70 -35.26 5.85
CA ASN A 76 4.66 -36.36 5.70
C ASN A 76 4.06 -37.68 6.22
N GLY A 77 3.04 -38.17 5.51
CA GLY A 77 2.39 -39.45 5.75
C GLY A 77 2.94 -40.60 4.89
N ALA A 78 2.14 -41.64 4.71
CA ALA A 78 2.52 -42.80 3.90
C ALA A 78 2.31 -42.56 2.39
N GLU A 79 1.29 -41.78 2.03
CA GLU A 79 0.89 -41.47 0.64
C GLU A 79 1.04 -39.96 0.34
N GLN A 80 1.58 -39.19 1.28
CA GLN A 80 1.75 -37.72 1.22
C GLN A 80 0.41 -37.00 1.13
N ASP A 81 -0.35 -37.13 2.21
CA ASP A 81 -1.77 -36.80 2.33
C ASP A 81 -2.02 -35.28 2.32
N ILE A 82 -3.08 -34.83 1.65
CA ILE A 82 -3.48 -33.42 1.54
C ILE A 82 -4.31 -33.06 2.78
N TYR A 83 -3.77 -32.15 3.59
CA TYR A 83 -4.43 -31.62 4.78
C TYR A 83 -5.00 -30.22 4.48
N VAL A 84 -6.21 -29.97 4.97
CA VAL A 84 -6.85 -28.65 5.00
C VAL A 84 -7.23 -28.35 6.44
N SER A 85 -6.84 -27.19 6.95
CA SER A 85 -7.09 -26.78 8.33
C SER A 85 -7.72 -25.41 8.40
N ARG A 86 -8.43 -25.13 9.49
CA ARG A 86 -8.96 -23.82 9.80
C ARG A 86 -8.74 -23.44 11.25
N ARG A 87 -8.80 -22.15 11.57
CA ARG A 87 -9.02 -21.66 12.94
C ARG A 87 -10.07 -20.55 12.93
N ASP A 88 -10.80 -20.43 14.03
CA ASP A 88 -11.62 -19.26 14.35
C ASP A 88 -10.68 -18.08 14.63
N LEU A 89 -10.93 -16.90 14.04
CA LEU A 89 -10.07 -15.72 14.24
C LEU A 89 -10.08 -15.19 15.68
N ALA A 90 -11.07 -15.56 16.50
CA ALA A 90 -11.08 -15.29 17.94
C ALA A 90 -10.11 -16.20 18.73
N GLY A 91 -9.30 -17.02 18.05
CA GLY A 91 -8.32 -17.90 18.68
C GLY A 91 -7.16 -18.33 17.78
N ASN A 92 -6.38 -19.29 18.28
CA ASN A 92 -5.14 -19.79 17.67
C ASN A 92 -5.09 -21.33 17.60
N THR A 93 -6.22 -22.01 17.84
CA THR A 93 -6.33 -23.47 17.76
C THR A 93 -6.81 -23.87 16.36
N TRP A 94 -6.01 -24.69 15.69
CA TRP A 94 -6.29 -25.18 14.34
C TRP A 94 -7.04 -26.51 14.36
N GLU A 95 -8.13 -26.60 13.59
CA GLU A 95 -8.91 -27.80 13.32
C GLU A 95 -8.49 -28.37 11.96
N THR A 96 -7.70 -29.44 11.93
CA THR A 96 -7.20 -30.04 10.66
C THR A 96 -8.07 -31.20 10.17
N ILE A 97 -8.39 -31.21 8.88
CA ILE A 97 -9.00 -32.32 8.14
C ILE A 97 -7.95 -32.94 7.20
N ASP A 98 -7.73 -34.24 7.37
CA ASP A 98 -7.23 -35.10 6.30
C ASP A 98 -8.31 -35.24 5.22
N THR A 99 -8.03 -34.80 3.99
CA THR A 99 -8.99 -34.86 2.88
C THR A 99 -9.28 -36.28 2.39
N GLY A 100 -8.41 -37.25 2.68
CA GLY A 100 -8.44 -38.58 2.08
C GLY A 100 -7.93 -38.62 0.62
N TYR A 101 -7.17 -37.60 0.21
CA TYR A 101 -6.51 -37.49 -1.08
C TYR A 101 -5.02 -37.18 -0.90
N ASP A 102 -4.22 -37.60 -1.88
CA ASP A 102 -2.77 -37.82 -1.79
C ASP A 102 -2.00 -37.11 -2.92
N MET A 103 -0.68 -37.07 -2.87
CA MET A 103 0.16 -36.63 -3.99
C MET A 103 0.49 -37.82 -4.92
N VAL A 104 0.07 -37.82 -6.19
CA VAL A 104 0.18 -38.99 -7.08
C VAL A 104 1.23 -38.78 -8.17
N HIS A 105 1.30 -37.60 -8.78
CA HIS A 105 2.30 -37.27 -9.81
C HIS A 105 3.62 -36.85 -9.17
N GLY A 106 3.58 -35.94 -8.19
CA GLY A 106 4.75 -35.46 -7.46
C GLY A 106 5.53 -36.57 -6.75
N ASN A 107 4.84 -37.56 -6.17
CA ASN A 107 5.45 -38.70 -5.49
C ASN A 107 6.31 -39.60 -6.38
N GLN A 108 6.11 -39.59 -7.70
CA GLN A 108 6.85 -40.49 -8.60
C GLN A 108 8.32 -40.11 -8.76
N ASN A 109 8.66 -38.83 -8.59
CA ASN A 109 10.02 -38.30 -8.76
C ASN A 109 10.38 -37.21 -7.72
N TRP A 110 9.57 -37.07 -6.66
CA TRP A 110 9.63 -35.97 -5.68
C TRP A 110 9.70 -34.60 -6.38
N ASP A 111 8.73 -34.31 -7.24
CA ASP A 111 8.72 -33.10 -8.07
C ASP A 111 7.97 -31.94 -7.39
N SER A 112 8.75 -30.98 -6.90
CA SER A 112 8.32 -29.74 -6.23
C SER A 112 7.28 -28.88 -6.98
N HIS A 113 7.04 -29.08 -8.28
CA HIS A 113 5.99 -28.36 -9.02
C HIS A 113 4.57 -28.70 -8.57
N ASN A 114 4.37 -29.83 -7.90
CA ASN A 114 3.07 -30.47 -7.65
C ASN A 114 2.29 -29.88 -6.46
N VAL A 115 2.44 -28.58 -6.21
CA VAL A 115 1.91 -27.84 -5.06
C VAL A 115 0.38 -27.82 -4.99
N ILE A 116 -0.18 -27.53 -3.80
CA ILE A 116 -1.62 -27.31 -3.59
C ILE A 116 -1.93 -25.82 -3.74
N SER A 117 -2.79 -25.45 -4.70
CA SER A 117 -3.47 -24.15 -4.74
C SER A 117 -4.84 -24.25 -4.09
N MET A 118 -5.17 -23.30 -3.22
CA MET A 118 -6.45 -23.16 -2.54
C MET A 118 -7.15 -21.84 -2.93
N GLY A 119 -8.47 -21.84 -2.96
CA GLY A 119 -9.31 -20.65 -3.10
C GLY A 119 -10.65 -20.84 -2.38
N ILE A 120 -11.30 -19.73 -2.00
CA ILE A 120 -12.59 -19.74 -1.29
C ILE A 120 -13.59 -18.82 -2.01
N SER A 121 -14.78 -19.36 -2.30
CA SER A 121 -15.86 -18.69 -3.02
C SER A 121 -16.89 -18.03 -2.08
N GLY A 122 -17.68 -17.10 -2.62
CA GLY A 122 -18.82 -16.46 -1.94
C GLY A 122 -19.94 -17.41 -1.49
N ASP A 123 -20.11 -18.58 -2.11
CA ASP A 123 -20.98 -19.65 -1.60
C ASP A 123 -20.31 -20.51 -0.51
N GLY A 124 -19.18 -20.06 0.03
CA GLY A 124 -18.47 -20.65 1.16
C GLY A 124 -17.89 -22.03 0.85
N ARG A 125 -17.46 -22.29 -0.39
CA ARG A 125 -16.72 -23.52 -0.71
C ARG A 125 -15.23 -23.30 -0.58
N ILE A 126 -14.54 -24.35 -0.17
CA ILE A 126 -13.10 -24.47 -0.40
C ILE A 126 -12.89 -25.17 -1.74
N HIS A 127 -11.98 -24.62 -2.55
CA HIS A 127 -11.54 -25.16 -3.83
C HIS A 127 -10.06 -25.54 -3.70
N LEU A 128 -9.68 -26.76 -4.10
CA LEU A 128 -8.28 -27.19 -4.17
C LEU A 128 -7.95 -27.66 -5.58
N SER A 129 -6.78 -27.25 -6.07
CA SER A 129 -6.20 -27.73 -7.34
C SER A 129 -4.72 -28.01 -7.10
N TYR A 130 -4.32 -29.28 -7.23
CA TYR A 130 -3.06 -29.79 -6.67
C TYR A 130 -2.45 -30.88 -7.54
N ASP A 131 -1.13 -31.09 -7.43
CA ASP A 131 -0.44 -32.23 -8.03
C ASP A 131 -0.45 -32.25 -9.58
N HIS A 132 0.04 -31.16 -10.21
CA HIS A 132 0.25 -31.09 -11.68
C HIS A 132 1.62 -30.55 -12.09
N HIS A 133 2.34 -31.29 -12.93
CA HIS A 133 3.43 -30.81 -13.77
C HIS A 133 3.23 -31.21 -15.25
N VAL A 134 2.22 -30.58 -15.89
CA VAL A 134 1.69 -30.85 -17.24
C VAL A 134 0.71 -32.04 -17.28
N ASP A 135 0.23 -32.46 -16.11
CA ASP A 135 -0.69 -33.58 -15.92
C ASP A 135 -2.17 -33.21 -16.09
N GLN A 136 -3.01 -34.24 -16.15
CA GLN A 136 -4.46 -34.12 -16.05
C GLN A 136 -4.83 -33.43 -14.72
N LEU A 137 -5.85 -32.57 -14.76
CA LEU A 137 -6.33 -31.87 -13.56
C LEU A 137 -6.68 -32.88 -12.45
N ARG A 138 -6.40 -32.49 -11.21
CA ARG A 138 -6.91 -33.08 -9.97
C ARG A 138 -7.50 -31.92 -9.17
N TYR A 139 -8.82 -31.96 -8.97
CA TYR A 139 -9.60 -30.85 -8.45
C TYR A 139 -10.62 -31.33 -7.42
N LEU A 140 -10.50 -30.81 -6.19
CA LEU A 140 -11.36 -31.10 -5.06
C LEU A 140 -12.16 -29.84 -4.68
N THR A 141 -13.38 -30.02 -4.18
CA THR A 141 -14.17 -28.89 -3.65
C THR A 141 -15.15 -29.38 -2.61
N THR A 142 -15.58 -28.49 -1.71
CA THR A 142 -16.53 -28.82 -0.65
C THR A 142 -17.99 -28.65 -1.07
N ASP A 143 -18.90 -29.07 -0.20
CA ASP A 143 -20.24 -28.49 -0.13
C ASP A 143 -20.21 -26.98 0.21
N PRO A 144 -21.27 -26.22 -0.11
CA PRO A 144 -21.32 -24.77 0.15
C PRO A 144 -21.48 -24.47 1.63
N GLY A 145 -21.08 -23.27 2.04
CA GLY A 145 -21.11 -22.78 3.43
C GLY A 145 -20.08 -23.43 4.37
N VAL A 146 -19.24 -24.34 3.88
CA VAL A 146 -18.21 -25.03 4.68
C VAL A 146 -17.13 -24.06 5.18
N ALA A 147 -16.83 -23.02 4.40
CA ALA A 147 -15.91 -21.94 4.78
C ALA A 147 -16.55 -20.84 5.65
N THR A 148 -17.79 -20.98 6.11
CA THR A 148 -18.49 -19.94 6.91
C THR A 148 -19.23 -20.49 8.12
N SER A 149 -20.09 -21.51 7.97
CA SER A 149 -20.87 -22.08 9.08
C SER A 149 -21.12 -23.59 8.98
N GLY A 150 -20.45 -24.28 8.06
CA GLY A 150 -20.63 -25.70 7.80
C GLY A 150 -19.89 -26.60 8.80
N THR A 151 -20.28 -27.88 8.80
CA THR A 151 -19.63 -28.91 9.61
C THR A 151 -18.20 -29.14 9.13
N TRP A 152 -17.23 -29.26 10.04
CA TRP A 152 -15.83 -29.46 9.70
C TRP A 152 -15.41 -30.91 9.90
N ASN A 153 -15.41 -31.70 8.81
CA ASN A 153 -14.86 -33.07 8.74
C ASN A 153 -14.70 -33.51 7.28
N GLN A 154 -13.93 -34.58 7.04
CA GLN A 154 -13.61 -35.15 5.72
C GLN A 154 -14.83 -35.33 4.78
N ALA A 155 -16.02 -35.66 5.29
CA ALA A 155 -17.18 -35.97 4.44
C ALA A 155 -17.80 -34.76 3.73
N VAL A 156 -17.30 -33.53 3.94
CA VAL A 156 -17.72 -32.35 3.17
C VAL A 156 -17.06 -32.21 1.80
N PHE A 157 -15.96 -32.94 1.56
CA PHE A 157 -15.29 -32.93 0.27
C PHE A 157 -16.04 -33.79 -0.75
N LYS A 158 -16.32 -33.20 -1.91
CA LYS A 158 -16.86 -33.92 -3.07
C LYS A 158 -15.73 -34.73 -3.72
N PRO A 159 -16.00 -35.93 -4.29
CA PRO A 159 -14.97 -36.75 -4.91
C PRO A 159 -14.10 -35.98 -5.90
N GLU A 160 -12.79 -36.23 -5.88
CA GLU A 160 -11.82 -35.66 -6.82
C GLU A 160 -12.29 -35.79 -8.28
N ARG A 161 -12.00 -34.76 -9.08
CA ARG A 161 -12.34 -34.71 -10.50
C ARG A 161 -11.16 -34.28 -11.35
N ASP A 162 -11.20 -34.73 -12.59
CA ASP A 162 -10.36 -34.26 -13.70
C ASP A 162 -10.92 -33.03 -14.43
N SER A 163 -12.00 -32.47 -13.89
CA SER A 163 -12.91 -31.56 -14.58
C SER A 163 -13.48 -30.56 -13.58
N LEU A 164 -13.54 -29.29 -14.00
CA LEU A 164 -13.94 -28.17 -13.14
C LEU A 164 -15.38 -28.32 -12.61
N ASN A 165 -16.28 -28.90 -13.41
CA ASN A 165 -17.65 -29.18 -13.04
C ASN A 165 -17.91 -30.69 -12.93
N LEU A 166 -18.82 -31.10 -12.05
CA LEU A 166 -19.32 -32.47 -11.96
C LEU A 166 -19.92 -32.91 -13.32
N GLY A 167 -19.35 -33.96 -13.92
CA GLY A 167 -19.75 -34.43 -15.26
C GLY A 167 -19.30 -33.52 -16.41
N GLY A 168 -18.36 -32.60 -16.16
CA GLY A 168 -17.74 -31.76 -17.18
C GLY A 168 -16.76 -32.53 -18.09
N SER A 169 -16.06 -31.80 -18.95
CA SER A 169 -14.97 -32.37 -19.76
C SER A 169 -13.65 -32.32 -19.01
N THR A 170 -12.83 -33.37 -19.15
CA THR A 170 -11.45 -33.47 -18.67
C THR A 170 -10.61 -32.25 -19.06
N VAL A 171 -9.90 -31.66 -18.10
CA VAL A 171 -8.83 -30.69 -18.35
C VAL A 171 -7.51 -31.45 -18.40
N PRO A 172 -6.86 -31.61 -19.58
CA PRO A 172 -5.89 -32.69 -19.79
C PRO A 172 -4.43 -32.33 -19.47
N ARG A 173 -4.13 -31.06 -19.19
CA ARG A 173 -2.80 -30.54 -18.88
C ARG A 173 -2.91 -29.29 -18.00
N VAL A 174 -2.26 -29.30 -16.85
CA VAL A 174 -2.21 -28.20 -15.88
C VAL A 174 -0.78 -28.03 -15.36
N THR A 175 -0.37 -26.81 -15.03
CA THR A 175 0.74 -26.52 -14.11
C THR A 175 0.47 -25.17 -13.47
N TYR A 176 0.85 -25.00 -12.20
CA TYR A 176 0.61 -23.77 -11.44
C TYR A 176 -0.85 -23.30 -11.50
N PRO A 177 -1.82 -24.11 -11.05
CA PRO A 177 -3.15 -23.59 -10.80
C PRO A 177 -3.08 -22.44 -9.78
N ARG A 178 -3.90 -21.41 -9.97
CA ARG A 178 -4.07 -20.31 -9.01
C ARG A 178 -5.51 -19.84 -8.98
N PHE A 179 -6.09 -19.79 -7.79
CA PHE A 179 -7.35 -19.11 -7.56
C PHE A 179 -7.10 -17.63 -7.22
N ALA A 180 -8.01 -16.75 -7.63
CA ALA A 180 -8.05 -15.36 -7.18
C ALA A 180 -9.50 -14.89 -7.07
N ASN A 181 -9.81 -14.08 -6.06
CA ASN A 181 -11.12 -13.49 -5.87
C ASN A 181 -11.29 -12.24 -6.76
N VAL A 182 -12.50 -12.07 -7.28
CA VAL A 182 -12.93 -10.94 -8.14
C VAL A 182 -14.36 -10.62 -7.74
N GLY A 183 -14.50 -9.75 -6.74
CA GLY A 183 -15.66 -9.77 -5.83
C GLY A 183 -15.69 -11.07 -5.03
N ASP A 184 -16.88 -11.51 -4.63
CA ASP A 184 -17.08 -12.77 -3.89
C ASP A 184 -16.77 -14.02 -4.75
N ASP A 185 -16.79 -13.89 -6.07
CA ASP A 185 -16.55 -15.00 -7.01
C ASP A 185 -15.06 -15.20 -7.34
N LEU A 186 -14.70 -16.42 -7.73
CA LEU A 186 -13.33 -16.77 -8.13
C LEU A 186 -13.07 -16.64 -9.64
N VAL A 187 -11.80 -16.50 -9.99
CA VAL A 187 -11.22 -16.97 -11.25
C VAL A 187 -10.17 -18.04 -10.96
N LEU A 188 -9.97 -18.98 -11.89
CA LEU A 188 -8.90 -19.96 -11.85
C LEU A 188 -7.99 -19.75 -13.06
N THR A 189 -6.72 -19.45 -12.82
CA THR A 189 -5.68 -19.40 -13.85
C THR A 189 -4.79 -20.64 -13.79
N TYR A 190 -4.26 -21.06 -14.94
CA TYR A 190 -3.29 -22.15 -15.02
C TYR A 190 -2.49 -22.14 -16.34
N ARG A 191 -1.34 -22.81 -16.36
CA ARG A 191 -0.56 -23.07 -17.59
C ARG A 191 -1.02 -24.36 -18.27
N ASP A 192 -1.35 -24.28 -19.56
CA ASP A 192 -1.52 -25.42 -20.45
C ASP A 192 -0.22 -25.66 -21.24
N TYR A 193 0.21 -26.93 -21.35
CA TYR A 193 1.53 -27.36 -21.83
C TYR A 193 2.70 -26.94 -20.91
N GLY A 194 3.92 -27.38 -21.26
CA GLY A 194 5.11 -27.30 -20.42
C GLY A 194 5.98 -26.04 -20.56
N SER A 195 7.15 -26.09 -19.93
CA SER A 195 8.15 -25.03 -19.99
C SER A 195 8.62 -24.78 -21.43
N GLY A 196 8.75 -23.51 -21.83
CA GLY A 196 9.23 -23.08 -23.14
C GLY A 196 8.25 -23.30 -24.30
N SER A 197 7.00 -23.72 -24.05
CA SER A 197 5.94 -23.84 -25.09
C SER A 197 4.55 -23.96 -24.45
N GLY A 198 4.19 -23.04 -23.55
CA GLY A 198 2.95 -23.14 -22.77
C GLY A 198 2.14 -21.86 -22.76
N ASP A 199 0.83 -22.01 -22.93
CA ASP A 199 -0.16 -20.94 -22.96
C ASP A 199 -0.79 -20.79 -21.56
N VAL A 200 -1.19 -19.57 -21.19
CA VAL A 200 -1.90 -19.32 -19.92
C VAL A 200 -3.40 -19.25 -20.19
N LYS A 201 -4.20 -19.85 -19.30
CA LYS A 201 -5.66 -19.87 -19.35
C LYS A 201 -6.27 -19.29 -18.10
N ILE A 202 -7.50 -18.80 -18.23
CA ILE A 202 -8.37 -18.33 -17.15
C ILE A 202 -9.78 -18.92 -17.32
N ALA A 203 -10.46 -19.21 -16.22
CA ALA A 203 -11.86 -19.65 -16.16
C ALA A 203 -12.58 -18.93 -15.02
N ASP A 204 -13.88 -18.68 -15.18
CA ASP A 204 -14.70 -17.96 -14.19
C ASP A 204 -15.44 -18.93 -13.29
N TYR A 205 -15.51 -18.67 -11.99
CA TYR A 205 -16.51 -19.27 -11.10
C TYR A 205 -17.70 -18.33 -10.93
N ASP A 206 -18.87 -18.91 -10.72
CA ASP A 206 -20.11 -18.23 -10.33
C ASP A 206 -20.69 -18.97 -9.12
N SER A 207 -20.68 -18.30 -7.96
CA SER A 207 -21.19 -18.81 -6.68
C SER A 207 -22.72 -18.92 -6.63
N GLN A 208 -23.46 -18.21 -7.49
CA GLN A 208 -24.92 -18.29 -7.55
C GLN A 208 -25.39 -19.58 -8.22
N THR A 209 -24.67 -20.04 -9.26
CA THR A 209 -24.92 -21.37 -9.87
C THR A 209 -24.05 -22.49 -9.29
N GLY A 210 -22.93 -22.14 -8.63
CA GLY A 210 -21.95 -23.06 -8.09
C GLY A 210 -21.03 -23.69 -9.15
N LEU A 211 -20.88 -23.06 -10.33
CA LEU A 211 -20.27 -23.65 -11.53
C LEU A 211 -19.09 -22.84 -12.08
N TRP A 212 -18.15 -23.55 -12.71
CA TRP A 212 -17.10 -22.97 -13.54
C TRP A 212 -17.56 -22.77 -15.00
N SER A 213 -17.11 -21.71 -15.65
CA SER A 213 -17.44 -21.40 -17.05
C SER A 213 -16.30 -20.68 -17.79
N ASN A 214 -16.56 -20.27 -19.04
CA ASN A 214 -15.76 -19.30 -19.82
C ASN A 214 -14.24 -19.56 -19.91
N THR A 215 -13.79 -20.82 -19.92
CA THR A 215 -12.36 -21.13 -20.03
C THR A 215 -11.76 -20.59 -21.33
N ARG A 216 -10.87 -19.59 -21.20
CA ARG A 216 -10.29 -18.80 -22.28
C ARG A 216 -8.79 -18.62 -22.10
N PHE A 217 -8.10 -18.12 -23.14
CA PHE A 217 -6.66 -17.90 -23.12
C PHE A 217 -6.32 -16.47 -22.70
N VAL A 218 -5.30 -16.33 -21.84
CA VAL A 218 -4.69 -15.04 -21.47
C VAL A 218 -3.51 -14.77 -22.41
N ASN A 219 -2.46 -15.61 -22.34
CA ASN A 219 -1.24 -15.48 -23.15
C ASN A 219 -1.00 -16.69 -24.06
N ARG A 220 -0.40 -16.45 -25.23
CA ARG A 220 0.16 -17.48 -26.13
C ARG A 220 1.68 -17.57 -25.98
N GLY A 221 2.18 -18.73 -25.55
CA GLY A 221 3.61 -19.02 -25.48
C GLY A 221 4.12 -19.93 -26.61
N ARG A 222 3.22 -20.53 -27.39
CA ARG A 222 3.58 -21.54 -28.41
C ARG A 222 3.99 -20.92 -29.77
N PRO A 223 4.72 -21.66 -30.62
CA PRO A 223 5.15 -21.20 -31.95
C PRO A 223 4.07 -20.54 -32.82
N GLY A 224 4.49 -19.51 -33.55
CA GLY A 224 3.63 -18.70 -34.42
C GLY A 224 3.14 -17.38 -33.80
N ASN A 225 3.61 -17.02 -32.60
CA ASN A 225 3.17 -15.85 -31.82
C ASN A 225 4.38 -14.95 -31.46
N GLY A 226 5.05 -14.40 -32.47
CA GLY A 226 6.26 -13.59 -32.34
C GLY A 226 7.56 -14.39 -32.22
N VAL A 227 8.68 -13.76 -32.57
CA VAL A 227 10.05 -14.30 -32.43
C VAL A 227 10.88 -13.29 -31.64
N TYR A 228 11.39 -13.72 -30.48
CA TYR A 228 12.34 -12.95 -29.69
C TYR A 228 13.75 -13.35 -30.11
N ASP A 229 14.60 -12.39 -30.49
CA ASP A 229 16.02 -12.63 -30.77
C ASP A 229 16.84 -12.06 -29.62
N ASP A 230 17.38 -12.94 -28.77
CA ASP A 230 18.08 -12.50 -27.57
C ASP A 230 19.47 -11.91 -27.89
N VAL A 231 20.06 -11.23 -26.91
CA VAL A 231 21.34 -10.50 -27.00
C VAL A 231 22.54 -11.33 -27.49
N ASN A 232 22.42 -12.65 -27.62
CA ASN A 232 23.43 -13.54 -28.19
C ASN A 232 23.20 -13.84 -29.69
N ASN A 233 22.17 -13.29 -30.32
CA ASN A 233 21.67 -13.61 -31.68
C ASN A 233 21.16 -15.07 -31.76
N ASN A 234 20.28 -15.42 -30.83
CA ASN A 234 19.68 -16.75 -30.70
C ASN A 234 18.14 -16.61 -30.75
N PRO A 235 17.54 -16.61 -31.97
CA PRO A 235 16.12 -16.36 -32.14
C PRO A 235 15.26 -17.55 -31.70
N SER A 236 14.23 -17.26 -30.92
CA SER A 236 13.31 -18.23 -30.34
C SER A 236 11.85 -17.91 -30.67
N ASP A 237 11.12 -18.95 -31.07
CA ASP A 237 9.70 -18.91 -31.43
C ASP A 237 8.78 -19.38 -30.30
N ARG A 238 9.32 -19.62 -29.09
CA ARG A 238 8.63 -20.41 -28.05
C ARG A 238 8.97 -19.98 -26.63
N ARG A 239 7.94 -19.79 -25.81
CA ARG A 239 8.02 -19.13 -24.51
C ARG A 239 6.96 -19.58 -23.51
N ASN A 240 7.00 -18.99 -22.32
CA ASN A 240 5.88 -18.89 -21.38
C ASN A 240 5.80 -17.46 -20.84
N ALA A 241 4.59 -16.98 -20.56
CA ALA A 241 4.38 -15.94 -19.57
C ALA A 241 4.46 -16.57 -18.16
N TYR A 242 5.14 -15.91 -17.23
CA TYR A 242 5.25 -16.32 -15.84
C TYR A 242 4.77 -15.19 -14.91
N HIS A 243 3.48 -15.22 -14.61
CA HIS A 243 2.79 -14.17 -13.86
C HIS A 243 3.22 -14.13 -12.39
N ASN A 244 3.32 -12.93 -11.83
CA ASN A 244 3.52 -12.72 -10.40
C ASN A 244 2.20 -12.92 -9.64
N GLY A 245 1.13 -12.23 -10.07
CA GLY A 245 -0.24 -12.39 -9.55
C GLY A 245 -1.33 -12.16 -10.60
N PHE A 246 -2.58 -12.34 -10.18
CA PHE A 246 -3.81 -12.02 -10.93
C PHE A 246 -4.80 -11.42 -9.93
N HIS A 247 -4.59 -10.17 -9.53
CA HIS A 247 -5.29 -9.57 -8.38
C HIS A 247 -6.29 -8.54 -8.87
N ALA A 248 -7.51 -8.60 -8.35
CA ALA A 248 -8.55 -7.62 -8.66
C ALA A 248 -8.39 -6.37 -7.79
N ASP A 249 -8.67 -5.20 -8.36
CA ASP A 249 -8.95 -3.99 -7.58
C ASP A 249 -10.38 -4.02 -6.99
N SER A 250 -10.74 -2.97 -6.25
CA SER A 250 -12.08 -2.79 -5.67
C SER A 250 -13.22 -2.63 -6.69
N SER A 251 -12.92 -2.35 -7.96
CA SER A 251 -13.89 -2.33 -9.06
C SER A 251 -14.10 -3.71 -9.70
N GLY A 252 -13.24 -4.69 -9.40
CA GLY A 252 -13.22 -6.02 -10.00
C GLY A 252 -12.31 -6.13 -11.24
N ARG A 253 -11.52 -5.10 -11.57
CA ARG A 253 -10.54 -5.13 -12.65
C ARG A 253 -9.36 -6.01 -12.25
N ILE A 254 -9.09 -7.05 -13.03
CA ILE A 254 -7.96 -7.97 -12.78
C ILE A 254 -6.68 -7.36 -13.35
N HIS A 255 -5.67 -7.16 -12.51
CA HIS A 255 -4.32 -6.73 -12.89
C HIS A 255 -3.33 -7.91 -12.86
N THR A 256 -2.45 -8.00 -13.87
CA THR A 256 -1.37 -8.99 -13.88
C THR A 256 -0.07 -8.43 -14.42
N THR A 257 1.04 -8.76 -13.74
CA THR A 257 2.41 -8.57 -14.21
C THR A 257 3.08 -9.91 -14.46
N TRP A 258 3.94 -10.00 -15.48
CA TRP A 258 4.70 -11.23 -15.78
C TRP A 258 6.07 -10.95 -16.40
N THR A 259 6.94 -11.97 -16.31
CA THR A 259 8.19 -12.05 -17.08
C THR A 259 8.02 -13.11 -18.17
N TRP A 260 8.58 -12.88 -19.37
CA TRP A 260 8.64 -13.91 -20.41
C TRP A 260 9.83 -14.83 -20.15
N ARG A 261 9.70 -16.12 -20.50
CA ARG A 261 10.84 -17.04 -20.58
C ARG A 261 10.83 -17.81 -21.89
N GLU A 262 11.91 -17.68 -22.66
CA GLU A 262 12.15 -18.48 -23.87
C GLU A 262 12.50 -19.95 -23.52
N GLY A 263 13.02 -20.71 -24.50
CA GLY A 263 13.27 -22.15 -24.36
C GLY A 263 14.30 -22.63 -23.32
N THR A 264 14.96 -21.75 -22.56
CA THR A 264 16.01 -22.09 -21.57
C THR A 264 15.67 -21.56 -20.16
N GLN A 265 16.30 -22.10 -19.11
CA GLN A 265 16.03 -21.67 -17.72
C GLN A 265 16.50 -20.23 -17.44
N ASP A 266 17.65 -19.87 -18.01
CA ASP A 266 18.20 -18.51 -18.06
C ASP A 266 17.54 -17.64 -19.15
N GLY A 267 16.54 -18.16 -19.86
CA GLY A 267 15.85 -17.46 -20.94
C GLY A 267 14.83 -16.41 -20.49
N ASN A 268 14.87 -15.95 -19.22
CA ASN A 268 13.96 -14.95 -18.69
C ASN A 268 14.26 -13.56 -19.29
N HIS A 269 13.23 -12.80 -19.60
CA HIS A 269 13.35 -11.39 -19.98
C HIS A 269 12.08 -10.58 -19.66
N ASP A 270 12.32 -9.29 -19.43
CA ASP A 270 11.35 -8.20 -19.27
C ASP A 270 10.40 -8.30 -18.07
N ILE A 271 9.75 -7.17 -17.79
CA ILE A 271 8.57 -7.09 -16.93
C ILE A 271 7.43 -6.48 -17.76
N MET A 272 6.33 -7.22 -17.83
CA MET A 272 5.16 -6.96 -18.65
C MET A 272 3.94 -6.74 -17.77
N TYR A 273 2.93 -6.01 -18.27
CA TYR A 273 1.67 -5.70 -17.59
C TYR A 273 0.47 -5.75 -18.54
N ALA A 274 -0.67 -6.19 -17.99
CA ALA A 274 -1.99 -6.00 -18.59
C ALA A 274 -3.08 -5.99 -17.51
N TYR A 275 -4.24 -5.42 -17.82
CA TYR A 275 -5.45 -5.49 -16.99
C TYR A 275 -6.68 -5.99 -17.77
N SER A 276 -7.74 -6.36 -17.06
CA SER A 276 -9.02 -6.77 -17.66
C SER A 276 -10.22 -6.36 -16.81
N ASP A 277 -11.20 -5.69 -17.44
CA ASP A 277 -12.46 -5.25 -16.82
C ASP A 277 -13.57 -6.33 -16.87
N ASP A 278 -13.36 -7.44 -17.59
CA ASP A 278 -14.38 -8.46 -17.90
C ASP A 278 -13.93 -9.90 -17.53
N ARG A 279 -13.26 -9.99 -16.37
CA ARG A 279 -12.68 -11.20 -15.75
C ARG A 279 -11.64 -11.93 -16.62
N GLY A 280 -11.11 -11.29 -17.66
CA GLY A 280 -10.09 -11.82 -18.56
C GLY A 280 -10.58 -12.18 -19.98
N THR A 281 -11.67 -11.56 -20.45
CA THR A 281 -12.25 -11.82 -21.78
C THR A 281 -11.68 -10.89 -22.87
N THR A 282 -11.49 -9.60 -22.53
CA THR A 282 -10.52 -8.69 -23.15
C THR A 282 -9.37 -8.41 -22.19
N TRP A 283 -8.21 -8.05 -22.73
CA TRP A 283 -7.05 -7.60 -21.98
C TRP A 283 -6.55 -6.28 -22.57
N HIS A 284 -6.22 -5.35 -21.70
CA HIS A 284 -5.81 -3.99 -22.01
C HIS A 284 -4.37 -3.73 -21.53
N ASN A 285 -3.63 -2.92 -22.28
CA ASN A 285 -2.27 -2.51 -21.92
C ASN A 285 -2.28 -1.33 -20.93
N ASN A 286 -1.10 -0.75 -20.64
CA ASN A 286 -1.02 0.38 -19.71
C ASN A 286 -1.80 1.62 -20.15
N ASP A 287 -1.89 1.85 -21.47
CA ASP A 287 -2.60 2.96 -22.13
C ASP A 287 -4.11 2.69 -22.32
N GLY A 288 -4.62 1.55 -21.83
CA GLY A 288 -6.00 1.11 -22.01
C GLY A 288 -6.34 0.57 -23.40
N ALA A 289 -5.37 0.36 -24.29
CA ALA A 289 -5.59 -0.24 -25.60
C ALA A 289 -5.74 -1.76 -25.51
N ILE A 290 -6.70 -2.34 -26.25
CA ILE A 290 -6.96 -3.79 -26.27
C ILE A 290 -5.78 -4.54 -26.92
N VAL A 291 -5.14 -5.43 -26.15
CA VAL A 291 -3.99 -6.24 -26.52
C VAL A 291 -4.24 -7.75 -26.49
N GLY A 292 -5.37 -8.19 -25.95
CA GLY A 292 -5.76 -9.59 -25.91
C GLY A 292 -7.27 -9.80 -25.92
N THR A 293 -7.71 -10.90 -26.53
CA THR A 293 -9.08 -11.42 -26.52
C THR A 293 -9.04 -12.95 -26.61
N ASN A 294 -10.14 -13.66 -26.31
CA ASN A 294 -10.18 -15.12 -26.51
C ASN A 294 -9.87 -15.57 -27.96
N ALA A 295 -10.16 -14.74 -28.96
CA ALA A 295 -9.87 -15.01 -30.38
C ALA A 295 -8.43 -14.64 -30.79
N SER A 296 -7.78 -13.73 -30.07
CA SER A 296 -6.41 -13.28 -30.29
C SER A 296 -5.80 -12.88 -28.95
N PRO A 297 -5.29 -13.86 -28.16
CA PRO A 297 -4.78 -13.61 -26.81
C PRO A 297 -3.44 -12.88 -26.83
N VAL A 298 -2.98 -12.41 -25.67
CA VAL A 298 -1.74 -11.64 -25.55
C VAL A 298 -0.53 -12.46 -26.04
N THR A 299 0.31 -11.86 -26.89
CA THR A 299 1.51 -12.49 -27.44
C THR A 299 2.77 -11.69 -27.04
N LEU A 300 3.94 -12.08 -27.55
CA LEU A 300 5.16 -11.27 -27.46
C LEU A 300 4.97 -9.89 -28.11
N ASP A 301 4.29 -9.84 -29.27
CA ASP A 301 4.19 -8.66 -30.12
C ASP A 301 2.96 -7.78 -29.80
N SER A 302 2.27 -8.03 -28.68
CA SER A 302 1.13 -7.23 -28.22
C SER A 302 1.61 -5.81 -27.86
N PRO A 303 1.01 -4.71 -28.38
CA PRO A 303 1.60 -3.38 -28.25
C PRO A 303 1.49 -2.78 -26.84
N GLY A 304 2.59 -2.25 -26.30
CA GLY A 304 2.61 -1.50 -25.04
C GLY A 304 2.35 -2.32 -23.77
N ILE A 305 2.56 -3.64 -23.82
CA ILE A 305 2.52 -4.51 -22.63
C ILE A 305 3.80 -4.43 -21.79
N GLU A 306 4.89 -3.88 -22.32
CA GLU A 306 6.20 -3.82 -21.67
C GLU A 306 6.26 -2.64 -20.71
N VAL A 307 6.70 -2.91 -19.48
CA VAL A 307 6.92 -1.92 -18.42
C VAL A 307 8.42 -1.71 -18.18
N VAL A 308 9.22 -2.78 -18.26
CA VAL A 308 10.67 -2.73 -18.05
C VAL A 308 11.37 -3.65 -19.05
N ASP A 309 12.17 -3.05 -19.95
CA ASP A 309 13.18 -3.73 -20.76
C ASP A 309 14.24 -4.38 -19.84
N LEU A 310 14.31 -5.71 -19.85
CA LEU A 310 15.27 -6.49 -19.08
C LEU A 310 15.69 -7.74 -19.87
N ASP A 311 16.73 -7.64 -20.69
CA ASP A 311 17.30 -8.86 -21.28
C ASP A 311 17.88 -9.82 -20.22
N ARG A 312 18.09 -11.08 -20.62
CA ARG A 312 18.51 -12.16 -19.69
C ARG A 312 19.77 -11.90 -18.88
N ARG A 313 20.67 -11.03 -19.34
CA ARG A 313 21.89 -10.62 -18.62
C ARG A 313 21.58 -10.00 -17.25
N GLN A 314 20.38 -9.46 -17.06
CA GLN A 314 19.90 -8.92 -15.80
C GLN A 314 19.43 -10.04 -14.84
N GLY A 315 19.26 -11.27 -15.32
CA GLY A 315 18.99 -12.44 -14.47
C GLY A 315 17.65 -12.40 -13.72
N VAL A 316 16.67 -11.65 -14.24
CA VAL A 316 15.34 -11.50 -13.64
C VAL A 316 14.67 -12.86 -13.44
N LEU A 317 14.06 -13.06 -12.27
CA LEU A 317 13.43 -14.32 -11.90
C LEU A 317 11.91 -14.28 -12.13
N ASN A 318 11.34 -15.44 -12.43
CA ASN A 318 9.94 -15.59 -12.84
C ASN A 318 9.04 -16.00 -11.66
N GLN A 319 7.75 -15.60 -11.65
CA GLN A 319 6.79 -15.85 -10.55
C GLN A 319 7.28 -15.35 -9.18
N GLN A 320 7.33 -14.03 -9.01
CA GLN A 320 7.75 -13.32 -7.80
C GLN A 320 6.52 -12.76 -7.05
N GLY A 321 6.60 -11.59 -6.41
CA GLY A 321 5.51 -10.97 -5.66
C GLY A 321 4.71 -9.96 -6.47
N GLN A 322 3.40 -9.91 -6.27
CA GLN A 322 2.52 -8.83 -6.75
C GLN A 322 1.41 -8.61 -5.72
N ILE A 323 0.93 -7.37 -5.54
CA ILE A 323 -0.36 -7.06 -4.91
C ILE A 323 -1.04 -5.90 -5.65
N VAL A 324 -2.31 -5.62 -5.34
CA VAL A 324 -3.02 -4.41 -5.74
C VAL A 324 -3.48 -3.73 -4.45
N ASP A 325 -3.21 -2.44 -4.25
CA ASP A 325 -3.61 -1.72 -3.05
C ASP A 325 -5.11 -1.34 -3.06
N PRO A 326 -5.70 -0.94 -1.90
CA PRO A 326 -7.11 -0.54 -1.83
C PRO A 326 -7.48 0.67 -2.70
N PHE A 327 -6.50 1.41 -3.21
CA PHE A 327 -6.65 2.61 -4.04
C PHE A 327 -6.50 2.30 -5.55
N GLY A 328 -6.28 1.03 -5.92
CA GLY A 328 -6.10 0.55 -7.30
C GLY A 328 -4.65 0.59 -7.80
N GLY A 329 -3.68 0.83 -6.93
CA GLY A 329 -2.26 0.81 -7.23
C GLY A 329 -1.79 -0.61 -7.54
N VAL A 330 -0.89 -0.80 -8.50
CA VAL A 330 -0.37 -2.15 -8.84
C VAL A 330 1.08 -2.25 -8.42
N HIS A 331 1.42 -3.24 -7.60
CA HIS A 331 2.74 -3.35 -6.99
C HIS A 331 3.34 -4.69 -7.38
N ALA A 332 4.57 -4.70 -7.88
CA ALA A 332 5.33 -5.92 -8.11
C ALA A 332 6.66 -5.84 -7.36
N LEU A 333 6.90 -6.79 -6.45
CA LEU A 333 8.18 -6.93 -5.75
C LEU A 333 8.94 -8.08 -6.42
N MET A 334 10.08 -7.74 -7.00
CA MET A 334 10.88 -8.64 -7.83
C MET A 334 12.36 -8.43 -7.54
N PHE A 335 13.21 -9.44 -7.72
CA PHE A 335 14.65 -9.22 -7.83
C PHE A 335 15.18 -9.53 -9.22
N HIS A 336 16.24 -8.79 -9.56
CA HIS A 336 17.14 -8.96 -10.70
C HIS A 336 18.45 -8.22 -10.40
N ARG A 337 19.41 -8.29 -11.32
CA ARG A 337 20.64 -7.48 -11.28
C ARG A 337 20.34 -6.00 -11.56
N THR A 338 21.15 -5.12 -10.98
CA THR A 338 21.01 -3.66 -11.15
C THR A 338 21.22 -3.22 -12.60
N GLN A 339 20.48 -2.21 -13.04
CA GLN A 339 20.71 -1.61 -14.35
C GLN A 339 21.94 -0.69 -14.29
N GLY A 340 22.99 -1.02 -15.05
CA GLY A 340 24.22 -0.21 -15.13
C GLY A 340 25.43 -0.99 -15.62
N PRO A 341 25.82 -2.11 -14.97
CA PRO A 341 26.91 -2.95 -15.43
C PRO A 341 26.54 -3.72 -16.71
N THR A 342 27.41 -3.74 -17.71
CA THR A 342 27.25 -4.64 -18.86
C THR A 342 27.67 -6.05 -18.47
N TYR A 343 26.76 -6.83 -17.85
CA TYR A 343 27.02 -8.23 -17.55
C TYR A 343 27.29 -9.02 -18.84
N THR A 344 28.27 -9.92 -18.81
CA THR A 344 28.65 -10.76 -19.96
C THR A 344 28.19 -12.21 -19.84
N ASN A 345 27.43 -12.52 -18.79
CA ASN A 345 26.87 -13.83 -18.51
C ASN A 345 25.41 -13.70 -18.04
N SER A 346 24.66 -14.81 -18.13
CA SER A 346 23.25 -14.91 -17.74
C SER A 346 23.02 -16.12 -16.83
N PRO A 347 23.60 -16.19 -15.62
CA PRO A 347 23.55 -17.40 -14.81
C PRO A 347 22.29 -17.37 -13.94
N PHE A 348 21.32 -18.24 -14.24
CA PHE A 348 20.04 -18.35 -13.52
C PHE A 348 20.16 -18.49 -11.98
N SER A 349 21.29 -19.04 -11.50
CA SER A 349 21.61 -19.23 -10.08
C SER A 349 22.52 -18.15 -9.48
N ASP A 350 23.04 -17.20 -10.26
CA ASP A 350 23.90 -16.12 -9.76
C ASP A 350 23.04 -14.96 -9.26
N ARG A 351 23.18 -14.63 -7.97
CA ARG A 351 22.52 -13.52 -7.28
C ARG A 351 23.47 -12.32 -7.06
N SER A 352 24.70 -12.38 -7.57
CA SER A 352 25.65 -11.28 -7.40
C SER A 352 25.20 -10.04 -8.16
N ASN A 353 25.32 -8.88 -7.49
CA ASN A 353 24.87 -7.57 -7.99
C ASN A 353 23.34 -7.50 -8.22
N SER A 354 22.56 -8.34 -7.54
CA SER A 354 21.09 -8.29 -7.53
C SER A 354 20.55 -7.64 -6.27
N GLU A 355 19.48 -6.87 -6.45
CA GLU A 355 18.77 -6.12 -5.41
C GLU A 355 17.25 -6.38 -5.57
N TYR A 356 16.46 -6.10 -4.53
CA TYR A 356 15.00 -6.14 -4.64
C TYR A 356 14.49 -4.82 -5.19
N HIS A 357 13.70 -4.91 -6.26
CA HIS A 357 13.03 -3.82 -6.95
C HIS A 357 11.52 -3.90 -6.68
N HIS A 358 10.97 -2.85 -6.10
CA HIS A 358 9.54 -2.63 -5.96
C HIS A 358 9.09 -1.71 -7.09
N TYR A 359 8.35 -2.26 -8.04
CA TYR A 359 7.66 -1.52 -9.09
C TYR A 359 6.26 -1.13 -8.62
N TYR A 360 5.88 0.13 -8.82
CA TYR A 360 4.57 0.67 -8.47
C TYR A 360 3.94 1.33 -9.69
N ARG A 361 2.72 0.92 -10.05
CA ARG A 361 1.85 1.64 -10.98
C ARG A 361 0.89 2.51 -10.19
N GLU A 362 0.98 3.82 -10.36
CA GLU A 362 0.01 4.74 -9.82
C GLU A 362 -1.35 4.59 -10.57
N PRO A 363 -2.51 4.54 -9.89
CA PRO A 363 -3.76 4.11 -10.52
C PRO A 363 -4.24 5.06 -11.63
N GLN A 364 -4.27 6.37 -11.33
CA GLN A 364 -4.96 7.41 -12.08
C GLN A 364 -4.20 7.84 -13.34
N SER A 365 -2.90 8.07 -13.22
CA SER A 365 -1.98 8.42 -14.31
C SER A 365 -1.47 7.21 -15.07
N GLY A 366 -1.38 6.04 -14.41
CA GLY A 366 -0.77 4.85 -14.97
C GLY A 366 0.75 4.91 -15.12
N ASN A 367 1.41 5.91 -14.51
CA ASN A 367 2.87 5.96 -14.45
C ASN A 367 3.43 4.80 -13.63
N TRP A 368 4.65 4.38 -13.98
CA TRP A 368 5.37 3.32 -13.28
C TRP A 368 6.64 3.86 -12.62
N ASP A 369 6.66 3.83 -11.29
CA ASP A 369 7.81 4.14 -10.47
C ASP A 369 8.55 2.86 -10.03
N VAL A 370 9.81 3.01 -9.63
CA VAL A 370 10.60 1.93 -9.02
C VAL A 370 11.36 2.42 -7.79
N LYS A 371 11.14 1.74 -6.66
CA LYS A 371 12.01 1.80 -5.49
C LYS A 371 12.92 0.57 -5.45
N VAL A 372 14.13 0.76 -4.95
CA VAL A 372 15.13 -0.31 -4.79
C VAL A 372 15.47 -0.43 -3.32
N PHE A 373 15.61 -1.65 -2.82
CA PHE A 373 15.98 -1.90 -1.43
C PHE A 373 17.38 -1.35 -1.13
N PRO A 374 17.68 -0.95 0.13
CA PRO A 374 18.95 -0.34 0.49
C PRO A 374 20.17 -1.13 0.01
N SER A 375 21.07 -0.44 -0.72
CA SER A 375 22.20 -1.07 -1.40
C SER A 375 23.07 -1.93 -0.47
N GLY A 376 23.40 -3.14 -0.93
CA GLY A 376 24.09 -4.16 -0.11
C GLY A 376 23.14 -5.12 0.64
N THR A 377 21.83 -4.90 0.59
CA THR A 377 20.83 -5.92 0.98
C THR A 377 20.88 -7.07 -0.02
N ALA A 378 21.51 -8.19 0.34
CA ALA A 378 21.59 -9.37 -0.53
C ALA A 378 20.19 -9.95 -0.82
N VAL A 379 19.92 -10.33 -2.07
CA VAL A 379 18.64 -10.99 -2.41
C VAL A 379 18.62 -12.44 -1.93
N GLY A 380 17.47 -12.87 -1.42
CA GLY A 380 17.23 -14.21 -0.89
C GLY A 380 16.30 -15.04 -1.77
N SER A 381 15.20 -15.55 -1.21
CA SER A 381 14.14 -16.23 -1.94
C SER A 381 13.43 -15.28 -2.93
N ARG A 382 12.54 -15.84 -3.76
CA ARG A 382 11.51 -15.01 -4.39
C ARG A 382 10.68 -14.35 -3.29
N PRO A 383 10.26 -13.09 -3.46
CA PRO A 383 9.50 -12.39 -2.44
C PRO A 383 8.00 -12.66 -2.58
N ARG A 384 7.27 -12.36 -1.51
CA ARG A 384 5.85 -11.99 -1.55
C ARG A 384 5.67 -10.56 -1.09
N LEU A 385 4.47 -10.04 -1.36
CA LEU A 385 4.08 -8.67 -1.08
C LEU A 385 2.66 -8.66 -0.54
N GLY A 386 2.44 -7.97 0.57
CA GLY A 386 1.14 -7.66 1.14
C GLY A 386 0.94 -6.17 1.32
N VAL A 387 -0.29 -5.77 1.61
CA VAL A 387 -0.71 -4.37 1.80
C VAL A 387 -1.74 -4.26 2.92
N ASP A 388 -1.61 -3.25 3.80
CA ASP A 388 -2.60 -2.94 4.85
C ASP A 388 -3.72 -2.00 4.32
N SER A 389 -4.68 -1.66 5.18
CA SER A 389 -5.78 -0.74 4.88
C SER A 389 -5.35 0.71 4.63
N ASN A 390 -4.18 1.13 5.12
CA ASN A 390 -3.59 2.46 4.87
C ASN A 390 -2.85 2.50 3.52
N GLY A 391 -2.52 1.31 2.97
CA GLY A 391 -1.75 1.09 1.76
C GLY A 391 -0.25 0.81 2.00
N ASN A 392 0.20 0.67 3.25
CA ASN A 392 1.58 0.33 3.59
C ASN A 392 1.92 -1.07 3.08
N LEU A 393 3.12 -1.25 2.51
CA LEU A 393 3.52 -2.49 1.85
C LEU A 393 4.44 -3.32 2.75
N PHE A 394 4.20 -4.64 2.76
CA PHE A 394 4.99 -5.61 3.53
C PHE A 394 5.59 -6.65 2.59
N GLY A 395 6.93 -6.65 2.48
CA GLY A 395 7.71 -7.52 1.60
C GLY A 395 8.30 -8.69 2.39
N LEU A 396 7.97 -9.92 2.00
CA LEU A 396 8.37 -11.14 2.73
C LEU A 396 9.31 -12.01 1.89
N TYR A 397 10.42 -12.45 2.46
CA TYR A 397 11.35 -13.40 1.83
C TYR A 397 12.19 -14.14 2.90
N THR A 398 12.83 -15.26 2.52
CA THR A 398 13.91 -15.85 3.34
C THR A 398 15.28 -15.42 2.82
N GLN A 399 16.28 -15.25 3.69
CA GLN A 399 17.63 -14.81 3.29
C GLN A 399 18.71 -15.41 4.19
N GLY A 400 19.33 -16.51 3.75
CA GLY A 400 20.24 -17.27 4.62
C GLY A 400 19.46 -17.94 5.74
N ASP A 401 18.35 -18.57 5.37
CA ASP A 401 17.44 -19.35 6.20
C ASP A 401 16.65 -18.54 7.27
N ASP A 402 17.09 -17.32 7.59
CA ASP A 402 16.27 -16.30 8.28
C ASP A 402 14.97 -15.98 7.50
N LEU A 403 13.84 -15.78 8.20
CA LEU A 403 12.67 -15.05 7.66
C LEU A 403 12.90 -13.54 7.78
N VAL A 404 12.71 -12.80 6.70
CA VAL A 404 12.82 -11.35 6.65
C VAL A 404 11.48 -10.71 6.31
N ILE A 405 11.09 -9.72 7.12
CA ILE A 405 9.94 -8.84 6.91
C ILE A 405 10.48 -7.43 6.63
N ALA A 406 10.23 -6.93 5.44
CA ALA A 406 10.52 -5.56 5.04
C ALA A 406 9.22 -4.75 4.91
N GLY A 407 9.31 -3.43 5.10
CA GLY A 407 8.18 -2.52 5.03
C GLY A 407 8.48 -1.26 4.23
N ALA A 408 7.47 -0.73 3.53
CA ALA A 408 7.50 0.60 2.93
C ALA A 408 6.18 1.32 3.21
N GLU A 409 6.26 2.47 3.85
CA GLU A 409 5.11 3.32 4.18
C GLU A 409 4.52 3.95 2.91
N ARG A 410 3.19 4.09 2.88
CA ARG A 410 2.50 4.85 1.83
C ARG A 410 2.44 6.33 2.22
N THR A 411 2.91 7.18 1.33
CA THR A 411 2.97 8.64 1.51
C THR A 411 2.12 9.34 0.44
N LEU A 412 1.89 10.65 0.60
CA LEU A 412 1.28 11.49 -0.44
C LEU A 412 2.14 11.63 -1.71
N ALA A 413 3.43 11.26 -1.65
CA ALA A 413 4.37 11.28 -2.77
C ALA A 413 4.59 9.90 -3.43
N GLY A 414 3.70 8.93 -3.16
CA GLY A 414 3.91 7.53 -3.51
C GLY A 414 4.53 6.76 -2.33
N TYR A 415 5.49 5.88 -2.58
CA TYR A 415 6.03 5.00 -1.55
C TYR A 415 7.33 5.49 -0.93
N GLY A 416 7.46 5.31 0.39
CA GLY A 416 8.68 5.53 1.15
C GLY A 416 9.84 4.62 0.73
N ASP A 417 10.96 4.69 1.44
CA ASP A 417 12.08 3.76 1.22
C ASP A 417 11.88 2.48 2.04
N TRP A 418 12.34 1.36 1.48
CA TRP A 418 12.14 0.03 2.05
C TRP A 418 13.07 -0.22 3.24
N ASN A 419 12.47 -0.43 4.42
CA ASN A 419 13.17 -0.77 5.66
C ASN A 419 13.04 -2.26 5.97
N ILE A 420 14.02 -2.84 6.67
CA ILE A 420 13.86 -4.18 7.26
C ILE A 420 13.27 -4.00 8.65
N LEU A 421 12.01 -4.42 8.82
CA LEU A 421 11.29 -4.27 10.09
C LEU A 421 11.72 -5.38 11.04
N HIS A 422 11.65 -6.63 10.56
CA HIS A 422 11.92 -7.80 11.37
C HIS A 422 12.75 -8.84 10.62
N ARG A 423 13.53 -9.60 11.40
CA ARG A 423 14.31 -10.74 10.96
C ARG A 423 14.25 -11.80 12.05
N GLU A 424 13.58 -12.91 11.77
CA GLU A 424 13.55 -14.05 12.69
C GLU A 424 14.78 -14.92 12.42
N GLN A 425 15.53 -15.21 13.50
CA GLN A 425 16.83 -15.91 13.49
C GLN A 425 16.92 -17.01 14.56
N SER A 426 15.84 -17.30 15.28
CA SER A 426 15.79 -18.37 16.27
C SER A 426 15.67 -19.77 15.66
N ARG A 427 15.37 -19.83 14.36
CA ARG A 427 15.05 -21.03 13.56
C ARG A 427 15.49 -20.85 12.12
N ASP A 428 15.90 -21.94 11.50
CA ASP A 428 16.19 -22.01 10.07
C ASP A 428 14.90 -22.33 9.30
N PHE A 429 14.48 -21.48 8.37
CA PHE A 429 13.27 -21.66 7.54
C PHE A 429 13.60 -21.94 6.07
N VAL A 430 12.74 -22.73 5.41
CA VAL A 430 12.92 -23.12 4.02
C VAL A 430 11.83 -22.52 3.10
N GLY A 431 12.26 -22.03 1.94
CA GLY A 431 11.37 -21.65 0.85
C GLY A 431 10.95 -20.19 0.80
N THR A 432 9.74 -19.93 0.32
CA THR A 432 9.17 -18.57 0.18
C THR A 432 7.98 -18.43 1.11
N PRO A 433 7.99 -17.48 2.06
CA PRO A 433 6.83 -17.22 2.90
C PRO A 433 5.63 -16.86 2.04
N GLN A 434 4.45 -17.40 2.37
CA GLN A 434 3.17 -16.98 1.81
C GLN A 434 2.43 -16.13 2.85
N LEU A 435 1.47 -15.29 2.46
CA LEU A 435 0.76 -14.44 3.40
C LEU A 435 -0.74 -14.35 3.12
N ASP A 436 -1.48 -14.08 4.18
CA ASP A 436 -2.92 -13.85 4.13
C ASP A 436 -3.21 -12.36 3.88
N ASN A 437 -3.29 -11.98 2.60
CA ASN A 437 -3.57 -10.60 2.20
C ASN A 437 -4.89 -10.06 2.78
N ARG A 438 -5.89 -10.93 3.02
CA ARG A 438 -7.18 -10.50 3.57
C ARG A 438 -7.07 -10.19 5.06
N ARG A 439 -6.33 -10.99 5.82
CA ARG A 439 -6.04 -10.78 7.25
C ARG A 439 -5.23 -9.50 7.51
N LEU A 440 -4.30 -9.18 6.61
CA LEU A 440 -3.54 -7.93 6.68
C LEU A 440 -4.39 -6.70 6.35
N LEU A 441 -5.23 -6.79 5.32
CA LEU A 441 -6.10 -5.69 4.88
C LEU A 441 -7.26 -5.40 5.86
N ASP A 442 -7.93 -6.43 6.36
CA ASP A 442 -9.13 -6.26 7.21
C ASP A 442 -8.78 -5.98 8.67
N ASP A 443 -7.79 -6.70 9.22
CA ASP A 443 -7.51 -6.69 10.67
C ASP A 443 -6.18 -5.98 11.04
N GLY A 444 -5.36 -5.57 10.07
CA GLY A 444 -4.00 -5.05 10.33
C GLY A 444 -3.03 -6.13 10.84
N ILE A 445 -3.30 -7.41 10.56
CA ILE A 445 -2.49 -8.54 11.06
C ILE A 445 -1.72 -9.19 9.92
N LEU A 446 -0.40 -9.06 9.96
CA LEU A 446 0.51 -9.71 9.02
C LEU A 446 0.63 -11.20 9.37
N SER A 447 -0.19 -12.04 8.73
CA SER A 447 -0.20 -13.49 8.93
C SER A 447 0.58 -14.21 7.83
N ILE A 448 1.61 -14.97 8.23
CA ILE A 448 2.65 -15.55 7.37
C ILE A 448 2.67 -17.08 7.49
N TYR A 449 2.52 -17.78 6.37
CA TYR A 449 2.76 -19.23 6.24
C TYR A 449 4.23 -19.47 5.88
N ILE A 450 4.94 -20.28 6.68
CA ILE A 450 6.34 -20.66 6.45
C ILE A 450 6.66 -22.01 7.12
N GLN A 451 7.69 -22.75 6.67
CA GLN A 451 8.05 -24.06 7.21
C GLN A 451 9.52 -24.10 7.66
N GLU A 452 9.82 -24.72 8.81
CA GLU A 452 11.19 -24.96 9.28
C GLU A 452 11.97 -25.83 8.28
N GLU A 453 13.30 -25.68 8.19
CA GLU A 453 14.13 -26.66 7.50
C GLU A 453 14.04 -28.04 8.21
N ALA A 454 14.11 -29.12 7.46
CA ALA A 454 14.20 -30.44 8.05
C ALA A 454 15.53 -30.64 8.78
N THR A 455 15.50 -31.35 9.92
CA THR A 455 16.69 -31.71 10.74
C THR A 455 17.84 -32.40 9.99
N SER A 456 17.60 -32.84 8.76
CA SER A 456 18.62 -33.04 7.74
C SER A 456 18.26 -32.16 6.54
N SER A 457 19.11 -31.19 6.21
CA SER A 457 18.95 -30.30 5.04
C SER A 457 19.00 -31.02 3.68
N HIS A 458 19.54 -32.25 3.67
CA HIS A 458 19.72 -33.06 2.46
C HIS A 458 19.10 -34.47 2.63
N PRO A 459 17.77 -34.60 2.87
CA PRO A 459 17.16 -35.88 3.18
C PRO A 459 17.07 -36.74 1.91
N SER A 460 17.48 -38.01 2.02
CA SER A 460 17.53 -38.95 0.88
C SER A 460 16.21 -39.67 0.59
N ASN A 461 15.24 -39.55 1.50
CA ASN A 461 13.83 -39.90 1.36
C ASN A 461 13.02 -38.68 1.85
N PRO A 462 11.70 -38.60 1.64
CA PRO A 462 10.87 -37.58 2.27
C PRO A 462 10.98 -37.60 3.80
N THR A 463 10.71 -36.45 4.41
CA THR A 463 10.70 -36.24 5.86
C THR A 463 9.68 -35.17 6.21
N GLY A 464 9.39 -34.99 7.50
CA GLY A 464 8.62 -33.87 8.00
C GLY A 464 9.49 -32.78 8.61
N SER A 465 8.95 -31.56 8.65
CA SER A 465 9.37 -30.49 9.58
C SER A 465 8.14 -29.68 10.04
N PRO A 466 8.24 -28.88 11.11
CA PRO A 466 7.17 -27.99 11.54
C PRO A 466 6.77 -26.95 10.48
N LEU A 467 5.49 -26.95 10.12
CA LEU A 467 4.83 -25.84 9.44
C LEU A 467 4.39 -24.81 10.47
N HIS A 468 4.50 -23.53 10.11
CA HIS A 468 4.20 -22.38 10.95
C HIS A 468 3.25 -21.40 10.26
N ILE A 469 2.25 -20.93 11.01
CA ILE A 469 1.53 -19.70 10.74
C ILE A 469 1.95 -18.70 11.82
N LEU A 470 2.71 -17.68 11.44
CA LEU A 470 3.13 -16.60 12.33
C LEU A 470 2.17 -15.42 12.15
N GLU A 471 1.67 -14.82 13.23
CA GLU A 471 0.92 -13.56 13.18
C GLU A 471 1.71 -12.44 13.85
N TYR A 472 1.87 -11.34 13.12
CA TYR A 472 2.42 -10.09 13.65
C TYR A 472 1.36 -8.99 13.64
N GLU A 473 1.32 -8.17 14.68
CA GLU A 473 0.63 -6.86 14.64
C GLU A 473 1.46 -5.88 13.81
N THR A 474 0.83 -5.12 12.91
CA THR A 474 1.51 -4.02 12.22
C THR A 474 1.44 -2.76 13.10
N ILE A 475 2.61 -2.30 13.55
CA ILE A 475 2.73 -1.04 14.29
C ILE A 475 2.90 0.05 13.24
N THR A 476 1.80 0.71 12.87
CA THR A 476 1.84 1.90 12.01
C THR A 476 2.28 3.13 12.82
N PRO A 477 2.96 4.11 12.19
CA PRO A 477 3.15 5.43 12.78
C PRO A 477 1.79 6.00 13.20
N THR A 478 1.62 6.32 14.48
CA THR A 478 0.45 7.10 14.91
C THR A 478 0.73 8.55 14.61
N THR A 479 0.06 9.11 13.59
CA THR A 479 -0.16 10.55 13.55
C THR A 479 -0.77 10.96 14.89
N PRO A 480 -0.19 11.92 15.63
CA PRO A 480 -0.70 12.28 16.95
C PRO A 480 -2.16 12.71 16.83
N SER A 481 -3.06 12.00 17.51
CA SER A 481 -4.49 12.27 17.48
C SER A 481 -4.76 13.66 18.07
N LEU A 482 -5.07 14.62 17.20
CA LEU A 482 -5.49 15.96 17.61
C LEU A 482 -6.69 15.85 18.56
N SER A 483 -6.59 16.51 19.71
CA SER A 483 -7.68 16.55 20.70
C SER A 483 -8.93 17.15 20.08
N SER A 484 -10.07 16.48 20.23
CA SER A 484 -11.32 16.85 19.57
C SER A 484 -11.81 18.26 19.94
N VAL A 485 -11.67 19.19 19.00
CA VAL A 485 -12.25 20.54 19.10
C VAL A 485 -13.76 20.44 18.81
N PRO A 486 -14.64 20.86 19.74
CA PRO A 486 -16.08 20.66 19.58
C PRO A 486 -16.73 21.74 18.69
N THR A 487 -17.05 21.35 17.46
CA THR A 487 -18.22 21.80 16.66
C THR A 487 -18.50 23.30 16.52
N ASP A 488 -18.22 23.85 15.33
CA ASP A 488 -19.26 24.27 14.38
C ASP A 488 -18.67 24.23 12.93
N GLY A 489 -19.37 24.42 11.81
CA GLY A 489 -20.79 24.79 11.65
C GLY A 489 -21.10 25.43 10.30
N SER A 490 -20.71 24.80 9.17
CA SER A 490 -20.70 25.42 7.82
C SER A 490 -21.93 26.30 7.51
N LEU A 491 -21.73 27.61 7.51
CA LEU A 491 -22.78 28.60 7.24
C LEU A 491 -23.16 28.61 5.74
N ARG A 492 -24.24 29.33 5.39
CA ARG A 492 -24.65 29.58 3.98
C ARG A 492 -25.06 31.04 3.80
N TYR A 493 -24.53 31.70 2.77
CA TYR A 493 -24.74 33.14 2.51
C TYR A 493 -25.80 33.39 1.42
N ARG A 494 -26.74 34.32 1.66
CA ARG A 494 -27.70 34.78 0.63
C ARG A 494 -27.22 36.06 -0.05
N LYS A 495 -26.35 35.92 -1.06
CA LYS A 495 -25.75 37.05 -1.82
C LYS A 495 -26.77 37.95 -2.56
N SER A 496 -28.05 37.56 -2.66
CA SER A 496 -29.13 38.39 -3.22
C SER A 496 -29.81 39.34 -2.22
N THR A 497 -29.64 39.14 -0.91
CA THR A 497 -30.16 40.03 0.15
C THR A 497 -29.07 40.61 1.05
N GLY A 498 -27.91 39.95 1.12
CA GLY A 498 -26.82 40.30 2.04
C GLY A 498 -26.88 39.58 3.39
N ASP A 499 -27.88 38.73 3.60
CA ASP A 499 -28.08 38.04 4.89
C ASP A 499 -27.06 36.90 5.10
N VAL A 500 -26.33 36.98 6.21
CA VAL A 500 -25.81 35.81 6.94
C VAL A 500 -26.52 35.78 8.29
N SER A 501 -27.58 34.97 8.36
CA SER A 501 -28.24 34.58 9.60
C SER A 501 -29.02 33.28 9.35
N GLY A 502 -29.02 32.37 10.33
CA GLY A 502 -29.70 31.08 10.22
C GLY A 502 -31.23 31.12 10.39
N GLU A 503 -31.87 32.29 10.26
CA GLU A 503 -33.32 32.41 10.37
C GLU A 503 -34.02 32.17 9.01
N GLY A 504 -35.08 31.36 9.01
CA GLY A 504 -35.93 31.12 7.84
C GLY A 504 -35.55 29.90 6.98
N LEU A 505 -34.32 29.41 7.08
CA LEU A 505 -33.93 28.06 6.64
C LEU A 505 -33.79 27.17 7.88
N GLY A 506 -34.44 26.01 7.90
CA GLY A 506 -34.54 25.18 9.10
C GLY A 506 -33.23 24.49 9.46
N PHE A 507 -32.45 25.10 10.37
CA PHE A 507 -31.31 24.54 11.09
C PHE A 507 -30.36 23.66 10.27
N VAL A 508 -29.31 24.26 9.70
CA VAL A 508 -28.06 23.52 9.40
C VAL A 508 -27.24 23.40 10.70
N ILE A 509 -27.84 22.73 11.67
CA ILE A 509 -27.16 22.07 12.79
C ILE A 509 -27.61 20.61 12.66
N ASN A 510 -26.69 19.65 12.71
CA ASN A 510 -26.94 18.24 12.36
C ASN A 510 -27.25 18.01 10.85
N SER A 511 -26.53 18.67 9.93
CA SER A 511 -26.50 18.26 8.52
C SER A 511 -25.17 17.60 8.19
N SER A 512 -25.22 16.34 7.76
CA SER A 512 -24.05 15.56 7.35
C SER A 512 -23.48 15.97 5.98
N GLU A 513 -24.02 16.96 5.28
CA GLU A 513 -23.62 17.30 3.90
C GLU A 513 -23.21 18.77 3.68
N LEU A 514 -22.00 18.97 3.15
CA LEU A 514 -21.57 20.16 2.42
C LEU A 514 -22.09 20.08 0.99
N ASN A 515 -22.56 21.21 0.42
CA ASN A 515 -23.21 21.25 -0.89
C ASN A 515 -22.49 22.25 -1.79
N VAL A 516 -22.18 21.85 -3.03
CA VAL A 516 -21.42 22.65 -4.01
C VAL A 516 -22.14 22.62 -5.36
N GLY A 517 -22.79 23.71 -5.74
CA GLY A 517 -23.68 23.81 -6.91
C GLY A 517 -25.15 24.00 -6.52
N GLN A 518 -26.00 24.34 -7.49
CA GLN A 518 -27.39 24.77 -7.25
C GLN A 518 -28.40 23.66 -7.57
N SER A 519 -29.30 23.34 -6.65
CA SER A 519 -30.39 22.38 -6.92
C SER A 519 -31.67 23.05 -7.48
N GLY A 520 -31.85 22.96 -8.81
CA GLY A 520 -33.15 23.18 -9.47
C GLY A 520 -33.48 24.61 -9.96
N GLN A 521 -34.38 24.69 -10.94
CA GLN A 521 -34.82 25.97 -11.53
C GLN A 521 -35.79 26.73 -10.60
N GLY A 522 -35.54 28.03 -10.43
CA GLY A 522 -36.35 28.91 -9.60
C GLY A 522 -36.05 28.79 -8.09
N ALA A 523 -35.12 27.92 -7.69
CA ALA A 523 -34.49 28.00 -6.38
C ALA A 523 -33.67 29.30 -6.27
N ASP A 524 -33.58 29.86 -5.06
CA ASP A 524 -32.62 30.92 -4.74
C ASP A 524 -31.17 30.45 -5.00
N PRO A 525 -30.24 31.36 -5.35
CA PRO A 525 -28.88 31.03 -5.78
C PRO A 525 -27.93 30.66 -4.62
N TYR A 526 -28.42 29.84 -3.70
CA TYR A 526 -27.63 29.22 -2.63
C TYR A 526 -26.71 28.11 -3.16
N ASP A 527 -25.89 27.56 -2.26
CA ASP A 527 -25.14 26.30 -2.40
C ASP A 527 -24.00 26.26 -3.43
N ARG A 528 -23.70 27.35 -4.17
CA ARG A 528 -22.61 27.37 -5.17
C ARG A 528 -21.18 27.28 -4.61
N ALA A 529 -21.02 27.40 -3.29
CA ALA A 529 -19.75 27.18 -2.60
C ALA A 529 -19.96 26.61 -1.20
N ALA A 530 -19.04 25.74 -0.80
CA ALA A 530 -18.89 25.27 0.58
C ALA A 530 -17.53 25.73 1.12
N VAL A 531 -17.52 26.27 2.34
CA VAL A 531 -16.31 26.70 3.05
C VAL A 531 -16.10 25.80 4.27
N MET A 532 -14.85 25.43 4.50
CA MET A 532 -14.38 24.51 5.54
C MET A 532 -13.25 25.21 6.30
N VAL A 533 -13.16 25.00 7.61
CA VAL A 533 -12.20 25.68 8.49
C VAL A 533 -11.22 24.64 9.05
N PHE A 534 -9.93 24.95 9.02
CA PHE A 534 -8.87 24.13 9.59
C PHE A 534 -7.98 25.01 10.47
N GLN A 535 -7.63 24.56 11.68
CA GLN A 535 -6.69 25.28 12.53
C GLN A 535 -5.26 24.93 12.12
N ILE A 536 -4.37 25.92 12.09
CA ILE A 536 -2.94 25.71 11.85
C ILE A 536 -2.35 24.99 13.08
N PRO A 537 -1.69 23.83 12.91
CA PRO A 537 -1.08 23.08 14.00
C PRO A 537 0.10 23.84 14.63
N ASP A 538 0.48 23.44 15.84
CA ASP A 538 1.75 23.85 16.43
C ASP A 538 2.87 22.93 15.95
N LEU A 539 3.76 23.47 15.12
CA LEU A 539 4.99 22.81 14.65
C LEU A 539 6.23 23.62 15.07
N GLY A 540 6.09 24.56 16.03
CA GLY A 540 7.16 25.42 16.51
C GLY A 540 7.61 26.52 15.53
N SER A 541 8.61 27.31 15.93
CA SER A 541 9.08 28.48 15.16
C SER A 541 10.05 28.09 14.03
N ILE A 542 9.50 27.56 12.94
CA ILE A 542 10.22 27.04 11.77
C ILE A 542 9.68 27.64 10.46
N GLU A 543 10.57 28.00 9.53
CA GLU A 543 10.21 28.42 8.16
C GLU A 543 9.81 27.19 7.33
N ASP A 544 8.73 27.32 6.56
CA ASP A 544 8.19 26.33 5.61
C ASP A 544 8.11 24.86 6.14
N PRO A 545 7.43 24.59 7.28
CA PRO A 545 7.40 23.25 7.87
C PRO A 545 6.72 22.21 6.99
N PHE A 546 5.62 22.54 6.32
CA PHE A 546 4.84 21.59 5.53
C PHE A 546 5.64 21.15 4.30
N GLN A 547 5.87 19.84 4.18
CA GLN A 547 6.57 19.22 3.05
C GLN A 547 5.58 18.59 2.07
N MET A 548 4.49 18.01 2.57
CA MET A 548 3.37 17.50 1.79
C MET A 548 2.05 17.94 2.41
N ALA A 549 1.02 18.13 1.58
CA ALA A 549 -0.34 18.39 2.02
C ALA A 549 -1.35 17.83 1.01
N SER A 550 -2.53 17.43 1.47
CA SER A 550 -3.65 17.00 0.62
C SER A 550 -4.98 17.25 1.32
N PHE A 551 -5.92 17.87 0.60
CA PHE A 551 -7.31 17.97 1.06
C PHE A 551 -8.09 16.73 0.62
N GLN A 552 -8.92 16.20 1.52
CA GLN A 552 -9.88 15.12 1.24
C GLN A 552 -11.29 15.53 1.66
N GLY A 553 -12.30 15.09 0.89
CA GLY A 553 -13.69 15.03 1.35
C GLY A 553 -14.44 13.88 0.69
N TYR A 554 -15.36 13.25 1.42
CA TYR A 554 -16.13 12.08 0.97
C TYR A 554 -17.38 12.50 0.17
N LEU A 555 -17.58 12.01 -1.05
CA LEU A 555 -18.64 12.46 -1.96
C LEU A 555 -19.91 11.60 -1.85
N THR A 556 -21.02 12.17 -1.39
CA THR A 556 -22.34 11.50 -1.28
C THR A 556 -23.26 11.74 -2.48
N GLN A 557 -23.02 12.82 -3.25
CA GLN A 557 -23.77 13.12 -4.48
C GLN A 557 -22.85 13.76 -5.53
N SER A 558 -23.00 13.35 -6.80
CA SER A 558 -22.24 13.89 -7.93
C SER A 558 -23.11 14.67 -8.92
N VAL A 559 -22.49 15.55 -9.70
CA VAL A 559 -23.07 16.18 -10.90
C VAL A 559 -23.01 15.19 -12.07
N THR A 560 -24.04 15.17 -12.92
CA THR A 560 -24.16 14.17 -14.01
C THR A 560 -24.50 14.80 -15.37
N SER A 561 -24.45 16.14 -15.49
CA SER A 561 -24.77 16.88 -16.70
C SER A 561 -24.59 18.40 -16.54
N GLY A 562 -23.75 18.99 -17.38
CA GLY A 562 -23.56 20.44 -17.42
C GLY A 562 -22.29 20.91 -18.12
N GLY A 563 -21.25 20.06 -18.16
CA GLY A 563 -19.89 20.45 -18.50
C GLY A 563 -19.26 21.34 -17.44
N ILE A 564 -19.62 21.18 -16.16
CA ILE A 564 -19.13 22.03 -15.05
C ILE A 564 -18.09 21.32 -14.19
N GLY A 565 -17.07 22.06 -13.78
CA GLY A 565 -16.15 21.68 -12.70
C GLY A 565 -16.50 22.34 -11.37
N GLY A 566 -15.72 21.99 -10.35
CA GLY A 566 -15.61 22.73 -9.10
C GLY A 566 -14.16 22.79 -8.61
N ASP A 567 -13.68 24.01 -8.44
CA ASP A 567 -12.35 24.36 -7.93
C ASP A 567 -12.20 24.16 -6.40
N LEU A 568 -10.95 24.02 -5.95
CA LEU A 568 -10.52 24.23 -4.56
C LEU A 568 -9.69 25.51 -4.43
N TYR A 569 -10.11 26.41 -3.53
CA TYR A 569 -9.38 27.62 -3.14
C TYR A 569 -8.96 27.56 -1.66
N GLY A 570 -7.83 28.19 -1.34
CA GLY A 570 -7.43 28.57 0.02
C GLY A 570 -7.67 30.07 0.25
N ILE A 571 -8.20 30.42 1.41
CA ILE A 571 -8.46 31.80 1.84
C ILE A 571 -7.60 32.06 3.08
N ASP A 572 -6.94 33.22 3.10
CA ASP A 572 -5.94 33.60 4.11
C ASP A 572 -6.43 33.47 5.56
N ARG A 573 -5.46 33.26 6.44
CA ARG A 573 -5.66 32.91 7.84
C ARG A 573 -6.27 34.05 8.66
N ARG A 574 -6.95 33.68 9.75
CA ARG A 574 -7.54 34.59 10.74
C ARG A 574 -7.27 34.10 12.16
N ASP A 575 -7.25 35.05 13.10
CA ASP A 575 -7.18 34.84 14.55
C ASP A 575 -8.47 34.25 15.16
N ALA A 576 -9.48 33.97 14.32
CA ALA A 576 -10.79 33.50 14.74
C ALA A 576 -11.43 32.58 13.65
N PRO A 577 -12.20 31.55 14.03
CA PRO A 577 -12.68 30.51 13.11
C PRO A 577 -13.94 30.90 12.30
N GLU A 578 -14.54 32.07 12.53
CA GLU A 578 -15.81 32.43 11.90
C GLU A 578 -15.71 32.59 10.37
N ILE A 579 -16.48 31.78 9.65
CA ILE A 579 -16.66 31.92 8.19
C ILE A 579 -17.44 33.21 7.90
N LEU A 580 -16.87 34.08 7.06
CA LEU A 580 -17.41 35.41 6.77
C LEU A 580 -18.20 35.43 5.45
N ASN A 581 -19.05 36.45 5.27
CA ASN A 581 -19.82 36.68 4.04
C ASN A 581 -18.93 36.82 2.79
N SER A 582 -17.69 37.28 2.97
CA SER A 582 -16.64 37.42 1.94
C SER A 582 -16.25 36.08 1.32
N ASP A 583 -16.22 35.04 2.14
CA ASP A 583 -15.54 33.78 1.84
C ASP A 583 -16.29 33.01 0.73
N TYR A 584 -17.58 33.30 0.55
CA TYR A 584 -18.46 32.71 -0.45
C TYR A 584 -18.35 33.39 -1.83
N TYR A 585 -17.47 32.85 -2.67
CA TYR A 585 -17.34 33.17 -4.09
C TYR A 585 -18.03 32.11 -4.99
N GLY A 586 -18.37 32.42 -6.25
CA GLY A 586 -19.07 31.48 -7.16
C GLY A 586 -20.31 32.03 -7.89
N LEU A 587 -20.35 33.34 -8.20
CA LEU A 587 -21.38 33.96 -9.05
C LEU A 587 -20.82 34.48 -10.40
N SER A 588 -19.61 34.08 -10.76
CA SER A 588 -18.86 34.62 -11.90
C SER A 588 -17.88 33.61 -12.43
N ASP A 589 -17.81 33.49 -13.76
CA ASP A 589 -16.93 32.58 -14.51
C ASP A 589 -15.46 33.11 -14.54
N THR A 590 -15.00 33.62 -13.39
CA THR A 590 -13.69 34.27 -13.18
C THR A 590 -13.15 33.85 -11.82
N PRO A 591 -11.87 33.46 -11.68
CA PRO A 591 -11.28 33.16 -10.38
C PRO A 591 -11.42 34.30 -9.37
N ASP A 592 -11.45 33.94 -8.09
CA ASP A 592 -11.51 34.88 -6.99
C ASP A 592 -10.17 35.63 -6.83
N PRO A 593 -10.12 36.96 -6.92
CA PRO A 593 -8.88 37.71 -6.76
C PRO A 593 -8.38 37.77 -5.30
N GLU A 594 -9.22 37.43 -4.32
CA GLU A 594 -8.89 37.49 -2.89
C GLU A 594 -8.71 36.08 -2.27
N ALA A 595 -8.51 35.03 -3.09
CA ALA A 595 -8.28 33.66 -2.63
C ALA A 595 -7.32 32.90 -3.58
N THR A 596 -6.44 32.08 -3.01
CA THR A 596 -5.44 31.30 -3.76
C THR A 596 -6.09 30.06 -4.38
N LEU A 597 -6.10 29.95 -5.71
CA LEU A 597 -6.53 28.72 -6.40
C LEU A 597 -5.53 27.59 -6.12
N LEU A 598 -5.97 26.56 -5.40
CA LEU A 598 -5.16 25.41 -5.04
C LEU A 598 -5.27 24.32 -6.11
N GLN A 599 -6.49 24.02 -6.55
CA GLN A 599 -6.72 23.08 -7.66
C GLN A 599 -7.91 23.50 -8.52
N ASP A 600 -7.63 23.66 -9.82
CA ASP A 600 -8.60 23.71 -10.91
C ASP A 600 -9.28 22.33 -11.05
N ASN A 601 -10.62 22.29 -11.17
CA ASN A 601 -11.39 21.06 -11.42
C ASN A 601 -11.08 19.90 -10.45
N LEU A 602 -11.17 20.15 -9.13
CA LEU A 602 -11.14 19.10 -8.10
C LEU A 602 -12.42 18.25 -8.13
N LEU A 603 -13.57 18.89 -8.37
CA LEU A 603 -14.84 18.24 -8.63
C LEU A 603 -15.11 18.25 -10.13
N VAL A 604 -15.58 17.13 -10.67
CA VAL A 604 -15.92 16.95 -12.10
C VAL A 604 -17.24 16.17 -12.25
N GLU A 605 -17.77 16.08 -13.46
CA GLU A 605 -19.01 15.33 -13.72
C GLU A 605 -18.79 13.81 -13.64
N ASP A 606 -19.86 13.08 -13.29
CA ASP A 606 -19.91 11.62 -13.18
C ASP A 606 -18.88 10.98 -12.23
N MET A 607 -18.32 11.74 -11.27
CA MET A 607 -17.52 11.19 -10.17
C MET A 607 -18.28 10.11 -9.38
N ALA A 608 -17.55 9.10 -8.93
CA ALA A 608 -18.08 8.04 -8.07
C ALA A 608 -18.59 8.64 -6.74
N VAL A 609 -19.84 8.30 -6.39
CA VAL A 609 -20.42 8.57 -5.07
C VAL A 609 -20.04 7.46 -4.08
N ASP A 610 -20.22 7.74 -2.80
CA ASP A 610 -19.80 6.91 -1.67
C ASP A 610 -18.27 6.64 -1.66
N ALA A 611 -17.48 7.62 -2.15
CA ALA A 611 -16.03 7.56 -2.30
C ALA A 611 -15.33 8.88 -1.94
N SER A 612 -14.06 8.80 -1.51
CA SER A 612 -13.24 9.98 -1.19
C SER A 612 -12.69 10.70 -2.43
N VAL A 613 -12.85 12.01 -2.47
CA VAL A 613 -12.19 12.93 -3.41
C VAL A 613 -10.95 13.49 -2.73
N LEU A 614 -9.81 13.50 -3.43
CA LEU A 614 -8.53 14.04 -2.94
C LEU A 614 -7.95 15.05 -3.94
N THR A 615 -7.17 16.01 -3.43
CA THR A 615 -6.30 16.83 -4.29
C THR A 615 -5.28 15.98 -5.05
N SER A 616 -5.07 16.35 -6.31
CA SER A 616 -3.98 15.87 -7.18
C SER A 616 -2.60 16.26 -6.65
N ALA A 617 -1.53 15.66 -7.16
CA ALA A 617 -0.16 16.01 -6.78
C ALA A 617 0.17 17.51 -6.94
N SER A 618 -0.33 18.17 -8.00
CA SER A 618 -0.19 19.62 -8.18
C SER A 618 -1.07 20.43 -7.24
N GLY A 619 -2.28 19.94 -6.93
CA GLY A 619 -3.16 20.55 -5.93
C GLY A 619 -2.53 20.51 -4.52
N GLY A 620 -1.92 19.38 -4.16
CA GLY A 620 -1.17 19.21 -2.93
C GLY A 620 0.05 20.13 -2.85
N GLN A 621 0.81 20.30 -3.93
CA GLN A 621 1.94 21.24 -3.99
C GLN A 621 1.49 22.71 -3.78
N ASN A 622 0.39 23.13 -4.40
CA ASN A 622 -0.18 24.46 -4.18
C ASN A 622 -0.69 24.63 -2.74
N LEU A 623 -1.29 23.58 -2.17
CA LEU A 623 -1.76 23.54 -0.78
C LEU A 623 -0.59 23.59 0.22
N VAL A 624 0.55 22.95 -0.06
CA VAL A 624 1.79 23.09 0.73
C VAL A 624 2.29 24.54 0.71
N ALA A 625 2.40 25.13 -0.48
CA ALA A 625 2.86 26.52 -0.63
C ALA A 625 1.95 27.50 0.14
N PHE A 626 0.63 27.32 0.00
CA PHE A 626 -0.37 28.08 0.78
C PHE A 626 -0.20 27.86 2.28
N LEU A 627 -0.17 26.62 2.78
CA LEU A 627 -0.06 26.36 4.22
C LEU A 627 1.24 26.91 4.83
N ASN A 628 2.37 26.86 4.11
CA ASN A 628 3.63 27.46 4.55
C ASN A 628 3.56 29.00 4.59
N GLU A 629 2.96 29.64 3.58
CA GLU A 629 2.68 31.08 3.58
C GLU A 629 1.79 31.49 4.76
N GLN A 630 0.75 30.71 5.06
CA GLN A 630 -0.10 30.95 6.23
C GLN A 630 0.61 30.64 7.56
N TYR A 631 1.53 29.67 7.60
CA TYR A 631 2.33 29.36 8.80
C TYR A 631 3.28 30.50 9.19
N ALA A 632 3.89 31.13 8.18
CA ALA A 632 4.77 32.30 8.30
C ALA A 632 5.80 32.21 9.44
N GLY A 633 6.61 31.14 9.45
CA GLY A 633 7.68 30.96 10.44
C GLY A 633 7.24 30.58 11.86
N GLY A 634 5.95 30.33 12.09
CA GLY A 634 5.34 30.07 13.38
C GLY A 634 4.38 31.17 13.84
N GLU A 635 4.36 32.34 13.17
CA GLU A 635 3.44 33.44 13.50
C GLU A 635 1.97 33.06 13.31
N GLY A 636 1.65 31.99 12.57
CA GLY A 636 0.29 31.48 12.35
C GLY A 636 -0.15 30.33 13.24
N ILE A 637 0.65 29.88 14.21
CA ILE A 637 0.30 28.73 15.06
C ILE A 637 -1.00 29.00 15.84
N GLY A 638 -2.04 28.18 15.59
CA GLY A 638 -3.35 28.32 16.21
C GLY A 638 -4.31 29.29 15.51
N ASP A 639 -3.88 30.05 14.49
CA ASP A 639 -4.78 30.75 13.56
C ASP A 639 -5.57 29.72 12.72
N TYR A 640 -6.63 30.17 12.05
CA TYR A 640 -7.50 29.34 11.23
C TYR A 640 -7.35 29.66 9.74
N VAL A 641 -7.14 28.66 8.90
CA VAL A 641 -7.19 28.74 7.43
C VAL A 641 -8.51 28.17 6.91
N PHE A 642 -8.94 28.65 5.74
CA PHE A 642 -10.26 28.35 5.21
C PHE A 642 -10.12 27.78 3.80
N LEU A 643 -10.59 26.55 3.58
CA LEU A 643 -10.63 25.93 2.25
C LEU A 643 -12.05 26.04 1.69
N ARG A 644 -12.14 26.39 0.40
CA ARG A 644 -13.43 26.56 -0.29
C ARG A 644 -13.50 25.71 -1.55
N LEU A 645 -14.59 24.96 -1.65
CA LEU A 645 -15.03 24.37 -2.92
C LEU A 645 -16.05 25.31 -3.57
N ASN A 646 -15.87 25.68 -4.84
CA ASN A 646 -16.89 26.44 -5.58
C ASN A 646 -16.99 26.02 -7.06
N VAL A 647 -18.18 26.16 -7.63
CA VAL A 647 -18.43 25.82 -9.05
C VAL A 647 -17.85 26.86 -10.02
N ASP A 648 -17.31 26.41 -11.15
CA ASP A 648 -16.68 27.25 -12.17
C ASP A 648 -17.70 28.17 -12.88
N ALA A 649 -18.96 27.72 -12.95
CA ALA A 649 -20.02 28.31 -13.76
C ALA A 649 -21.41 28.11 -13.15
N SER A 650 -22.45 28.67 -13.78
CA SER A 650 -23.84 28.58 -13.29
C SER A 650 -24.49 27.19 -13.43
N ALA A 651 -24.25 26.34 -12.43
CA ALA A 651 -24.82 25.00 -12.29
C ALA A 651 -26.36 24.97 -12.14
N THR A 652 -26.96 23.82 -12.48
CA THR A 652 -28.35 23.42 -12.09
C THR A 652 -28.42 22.06 -11.38
N GLN A 653 -27.26 21.45 -11.15
CA GLN A 653 -27.02 20.32 -10.25
C GLN A 653 -26.00 20.75 -9.17
N ARG A 654 -25.68 19.84 -8.26
CA ARG A 654 -24.69 20.03 -7.19
C ARG A 654 -23.93 18.73 -6.92
N TRP A 655 -22.71 18.86 -6.43
CA TRP A 655 -22.06 17.85 -5.61
C TRP A 655 -22.55 17.99 -4.16
N SER A 656 -22.66 16.86 -3.46
CA SER A 656 -22.74 16.81 -1.99
C SER A 656 -21.52 16.06 -1.49
N LEU A 657 -20.80 16.64 -0.54
CA LEU A 657 -19.73 15.98 0.21
C LEU A 657 -20.20 15.83 1.66
N ALA A 658 -19.64 14.88 2.40
CA ALA A 658 -19.84 14.80 3.84
C ALA A 658 -19.29 16.06 4.55
N SER A 659 -19.86 16.41 5.70
CA SER A 659 -19.47 17.57 6.52
C SER A 659 -18.77 17.13 7.82
N GLY A 660 -18.19 18.08 8.56
CA GLY A 660 -17.72 17.86 9.94
C GLY A 660 -18.82 17.52 10.97
N ASN A 661 -20.05 17.25 10.52
CA ASN A 661 -21.14 16.65 11.32
C ASN A 661 -21.52 15.25 10.80
N ALA A 662 -20.72 14.63 9.93
CA ALA A 662 -20.90 13.23 9.56
C ALA A 662 -20.65 12.34 10.77
N SER A 663 -21.51 11.34 10.97
CA SER A 663 -21.44 10.40 12.11
C SER A 663 -20.30 9.38 12.01
N ASP A 664 -19.63 9.35 10.86
CA ASP A 664 -18.41 8.60 10.60
C ASP A 664 -17.29 9.63 10.42
N GLU A 665 -16.31 9.62 11.33
CA GLU A 665 -15.20 10.58 11.35
C GLU A 665 -14.28 10.42 10.14
N SER A 666 -14.24 9.23 9.52
CA SER A 666 -13.45 8.96 8.31
C SER A 666 -14.03 9.60 7.04
N GLN A 667 -15.30 10.02 7.08
CA GLN A 667 -15.97 10.69 5.95
C GLN A 667 -15.86 12.22 6.03
N GLN A 668 -15.49 12.78 7.19
CA GLN A 668 -15.43 14.22 7.38
C GLN A 668 -14.35 14.87 6.48
N PRO A 669 -14.50 16.16 6.10
CA PRO A 669 -13.45 16.86 5.35
C PRO A 669 -12.15 16.91 6.17
N GLN A 670 -11.06 16.42 5.59
CA GLN A 670 -9.77 16.28 6.26
C GLN A 670 -8.66 16.98 5.49
N LEU A 671 -7.68 17.50 6.24
CA LEU A 671 -6.46 18.09 5.73
C LEU A 671 -5.29 17.22 6.18
N PHE A 672 -4.81 16.36 5.28
CA PHE A 672 -3.61 15.57 5.51
C PHE A 672 -2.38 16.42 5.24
N TYR A 673 -1.34 16.27 6.06
CA TYR A 673 -0.04 16.88 5.82
C TYR A 673 1.10 16.04 6.40
N ASP A 674 2.30 16.26 5.88
CA ASP A 674 3.58 15.84 6.45
C ASP A 674 4.44 17.11 6.59
N ALA A 675 5.12 17.26 7.73
CA ALA A 675 5.78 18.50 8.10
C ALA A 675 6.94 18.30 9.08
N PHE A 676 7.91 19.20 9.03
CA PHE A 676 8.99 19.26 10.03
C PHE A 676 8.51 19.98 11.30
N GLU A 677 8.65 19.31 12.45
CA GLU A 677 8.55 19.95 13.76
C GLU A 677 9.84 20.74 14.07
N GLY A 678 9.66 21.97 14.58
CA GLY A 678 10.72 22.81 15.10
C GLY A 678 11.22 22.37 16.48
N VAL A 679 12.24 23.06 16.97
CA VAL A 679 12.76 22.82 18.34
C VAL A 679 11.92 23.61 19.33
N PHE A 680 11.20 22.91 20.20
CA PHE A 680 10.46 23.48 21.33
C PHE A 680 11.33 23.67 22.58
N LEU A 681 10.85 24.46 23.55
CA LEU A 681 11.41 24.55 24.90
C LEU A 681 10.34 24.21 25.94
N ASP A 682 10.49 23.07 26.62
CA ASP A 682 9.71 22.69 27.79
C ASP A 682 9.53 23.87 28.79
N GLY A 683 8.31 24.40 28.93
CA GLY A 683 8.04 25.54 29.82
C GLY A 683 8.00 26.93 29.17
N ASP A 684 8.28 27.04 27.88
CA ASP A 684 8.03 28.23 27.03
C ASP A 684 6.52 28.26 26.71
N PHE A 685 5.75 28.70 27.69
CA PHE A 685 4.29 28.69 27.67
C PHE A 685 3.70 29.87 26.86
N ASN A 686 4.49 30.85 26.44
CA ASN A 686 4.06 31.94 25.57
C ASN A 686 4.51 31.81 24.09
N ARG A 687 5.42 30.87 23.77
CA ARG A 687 6.08 30.65 22.46
C ARG A 687 6.97 31.79 21.97
N ASP A 688 7.54 32.62 22.85
CA ASP A 688 8.47 33.70 22.43
C ASP A 688 9.93 33.23 22.20
N GLY A 689 10.22 31.96 22.51
CA GLY A 689 11.52 31.33 22.36
C GLY A 689 12.42 31.46 23.59
N VAL A 690 11.91 32.02 24.69
CA VAL A 690 12.63 32.23 25.95
C VAL A 690 11.76 31.87 27.16
N VAL A 691 12.21 30.92 27.99
CA VAL A 691 11.51 30.58 29.25
C VAL A 691 11.78 31.68 30.31
N ASP A 692 10.81 32.55 30.55
CA ASP A 692 10.93 33.83 31.25
C ASP A 692 9.76 34.03 32.26
N ALA A 693 9.60 35.24 32.82
CA ALA A 693 8.48 35.61 33.69
C ALA A 693 7.15 35.83 32.93
N ALA A 694 7.18 35.92 31.59
CA ALA A 694 5.99 35.91 30.76
C ALA A 694 5.24 34.56 30.84
N ASP A 695 5.95 33.44 30.69
CA ASP A 695 5.40 32.08 30.78
C ASP A 695 4.77 31.77 32.13
N TYR A 696 5.40 32.25 33.20
CA TYR A 696 4.83 32.18 34.55
C TYR A 696 3.43 32.81 34.61
N THR A 697 3.20 33.86 33.84
CA THR A 697 1.91 34.53 33.77
C THR A 697 0.90 33.68 32.98
N VAL A 698 1.30 33.08 31.85
CA VAL A 698 0.45 32.17 31.06
C VAL A 698 0.08 30.91 31.86
N TRP A 699 1.04 30.27 32.54
CA TRP A 699 0.80 29.16 33.47
C TRP A 699 -0.20 29.52 34.57
N LYS A 700 0.03 30.67 35.22
CA LYS A 700 -0.76 31.10 36.38
C LYS A 700 -2.20 31.45 36.00
N ASP A 701 -2.40 32.04 34.83
CA ASP A 701 -3.72 32.46 34.39
C ASP A 701 -4.53 31.26 33.82
N ASN A 702 -3.87 30.16 33.46
CA ASN A 702 -4.48 28.86 33.11
C ASN A 702 -4.50 27.84 34.27
N LEU A 703 -4.16 28.23 35.50
CA LEU A 703 -4.03 27.31 36.64
C LEU A 703 -5.34 26.56 36.95
N GLY A 704 -5.31 25.23 36.81
CA GLY A 704 -6.47 24.34 36.96
C GLY A 704 -7.27 24.06 35.68
N ALA A 705 -6.79 24.51 34.51
CA ALA A 705 -7.31 24.10 33.21
C ALA A 705 -6.93 22.65 32.87
N LEU A 706 -7.38 22.14 31.72
CA LEU A 706 -7.14 20.75 31.29
C LEU A 706 -5.70 20.55 30.75
N SER A 707 -5.29 19.29 30.64
CA SER A 707 -4.04 18.89 29.96
C SER A 707 -3.98 19.50 28.55
N GLY A 708 -2.81 19.97 28.13
CA GLY A 708 -2.64 20.59 26.80
C GLY A 708 -3.19 22.03 26.67
N THR A 709 -3.62 22.68 27.75
CA THR A 709 -4.01 24.11 27.70
C THR A 709 -2.79 25.04 27.58
N LEU A 710 -1.59 24.58 27.93
CA LEU A 710 -0.34 25.33 27.76
C LEU A 710 0.43 24.83 26.54
N PRO A 711 0.97 25.72 25.68
CA PRO A 711 2.05 25.40 24.74
C PRO A 711 3.23 24.75 25.45
N ASN A 712 4.04 23.95 24.75
CA ASN A 712 5.31 23.42 25.24
C ASN A 712 5.26 22.81 26.67
N ASP A 713 4.15 22.15 27.00
CA ASP A 713 3.94 21.44 28.26
C ASP A 713 4.17 19.92 28.07
N PRO A 714 5.28 19.35 28.55
CA PRO A 714 5.56 17.93 28.46
C PRO A 714 4.84 17.08 29.52
N ASN A 715 3.94 17.66 30.33
CA ASN A 715 3.30 16.99 31.47
C ASN A 715 1.83 16.64 31.19
N ASP A 716 1.47 15.38 31.44
CA ASP A 716 0.07 14.96 31.51
C ASP A 716 -0.66 15.56 32.73
N GLY A 717 -1.89 16.02 32.52
CA GLY A 717 -2.86 16.33 33.57
C GLY A 717 -3.23 17.82 33.69
N PRO A 718 -4.14 18.16 34.63
CA PRO A 718 -4.62 19.53 34.78
C PRO A 718 -3.51 20.51 35.18
N ILE A 719 -3.46 21.67 34.52
CA ILE A 719 -2.39 22.67 34.65
C ILE A 719 -2.15 23.01 36.12
N GLY A 720 -0.96 22.71 36.63
CA GLY A 720 -0.72 22.67 38.06
C GLY A 720 0.76 22.71 38.48
N GLN A 721 1.11 21.88 39.45
CA GLN A 721 2.41 21.93 40.14
C GLN A 721 3.57 21.39 39.29
N ASP A 722 3.26 20.54 38.32
CA ASP A 722 4.25 19.86 37.49
C ASP A 722 4.64 20.76 36.30
N GLN A 723 3.68 21.41 35.66
CA GLN A 723 3.90 22.54 34.72
C GLN A 723 4.75 23.67 35.33
N TYR A 724 4.42 24.08 36.57
CA TYR A 724 5.23 25.06 37.30
C TYR A 724 6.66 24.56 37.55
N THR A 725 6.85 23.26 37.69
CA THR A 725 8.16 22.65 37.90
C THR A 725 8.97 22.65 36.62
N THR A 726 8.39 22.29 35.48
CA THR A 726 9.00 22.42 34.16
C THR A 726 9.45 23.86 33.87
N TRP A 727 8.53 24.83 33.95
CA TRP A 727 8.86 26.25 33.77
C TRP A 727 10.02 26.71 34.67
N ARG A 728 9.97 26.34 35.97
CA ARG A 728 11.00 26.72 36.94
C ARG A 728 12.36 26.10 36.63
N GLU A 729 12.39 24.90 36.07
CA GLU A 729 13.62 24.15 35.82
C GLU A 729 14.29 24.52 34.49
N ASN A 730 13.50 25.00 33.52
CA ASN A 730 14.01 25.55 32.26
C ASN A 730 14.13 27.08 32.23
N TYR A 731 13.76 27.80 33.31
CA TYR A 731 13.82 29.27 33.37
C TYR A 731 15.21 29.84 32.97
N GLY A 732 15.22 30.66 31.92
CA GLY A 732 16.42 31.21 31.29
C GLY A 732 16.97 30.39 30.12
N ALA A 733 16.31 29.30 29.72
CA ALA A 733 16.52 28.67 28.43
C ALA A 733 16.06 29.59 27.29
N THR A 734 16.78 29.54 26.17
CA THR A 734 16.54 30.35 24.97
C THR A 734 16.76 29.48 23.75
N LEU A 735 15.86 29.52 22.76
CA LEU A 735 16.12 28.88 21.47
C LEU A 735 17.35 29.53 20.81
N PRO A 736 18.14 28.78 20.02
CA PRO A 736 19.21 29.37 19.22
C PRO A 736 18.57 30.38 18.25
N ALA A 737 18.83 31.67 18.45
CA ALA A 737 18.29 32.71 17.59
C ALA A 737 18.65 32.41 16.12
N ASN A 738 17.64 32.29 15.26
CA ASN A 738 17.79 32.03 13.83
C ASN A 738 18.48 33.22 13.16
N GLY A 739 19.81 33.21 13.24
CA GLY A 739 20.70 34.20 12.66
C GLY A 739 20.75 34.05 11.15
N VAL A 740 19.67 34.46 10.47
CA VAL A 740 19.56 34.51 9.01
C VAL A 740 20.82 35.17 8.46
N SER A 741 21.66 34.39 7.79
CA SER A 741 22.87 34.88 7.15
C SER A 741 22.50 35.56 5.85
N VAL A 742 21.89 36.75 5.98
CA VAL A 742 21.48 37.63 4.87
C VAL A 742 22.63 37.69 3.87
N PRO A 743 22.47 37.15 2.65
CA PRO A 743 23.58 37.11 1.70
C PRO A 743 24.05 38.53 1.38
N GLU A 744 25.30 38.87 1.72
CA GLU A 744 25.83 40.20 1.43
C GLU A 744 25.68 40.48 -0.08
N PRO A 745 24.97 41.54 -0.51
CA PRO A 745 24.85 41.89 -1.92
C PRO A 745 26.24 42.28 -2.45
N GLY A 746 26.88 41.34 -3.15
CA GLY A 746 28.32 41.14 -3.15
C GLY A 746 29.19 42.40 -3.15
N ALA A 747 29.63 42.85 -1.97
CA ALA A 747 30.50 44.01 -1.80
C ALA A 747 31.83 43.87 -2.56
N LEU A 748 32.31 42.63 -2.72
CA LEU A 748 33.47 42.28 -3.55
C LEU A 748 33.26 42.58 -5.05
N ALA A 749 32.05 42.41 -5.60
CA ALA A 749 31.75 42.76 -6.99
C ALA A 749 31.73 44.29 -7.20
N LEU A 750 31.23 45.04 -6.22
CA LEU A 750 31.31 46.51 -6.19
C LEU A 750 32.77 47.01 -6.07
N LEU A 751 33.60 46.37 -5.25
CA LEU A 751 35.03 46.71 -5.15
C LEU A 751 35.79 46.44 -6.46
N VAL A 752 35.58 45.29 -7.11
CA VAL A 752 36.27 44.95 -8.37
C VAL A 752 35.87 45.88 -9.53
N THR A 753 34.60 46.28 -9.61
CA THR A 753 34.12 47.23 -10.62
C THR A 753 34.61 48.65 -10.37
N LEU A 754 34.65 49.11 -9.11
CA LEU A 754 35.23 50.41 -8.75
C LEU A 754 36.74 50.48 -9.04
N PHE A 755 37.50 49.40 -8.83
CA PHE A 755 38.92 49.36 -9.19
C PHE A 755 39.16 49.42 -10.71
N HIS A 756 38.32 48.77 -11.53
CA HIS A 756 38.43 48.85 -12.99
C HIS A 756 38.10 50.25 -13.53
N LEU A 757 37.11 50.94 -12.94
CA LEU A 757 36.79 52.32 -13.32
C LEU A 757 37.86 53.33 -12.87
N GLY A 758 38.51 53.10 -11.72
CA GLY A 758 39.54 53.98 -11.17
C GLY A 758 40.84 54.07 -11.96
N ILE A 759 41.24 53.00 -12.67
CA ILE A 759 42.56 52.93 -13.35
C ILE A 759 42.57 53.65 -14.72
N SER A 760 41.40 53.89 -15.32
CA SER A 760 41.27 54.48 -16.67
C SER A 760 41.49 56.00 -16.78
N ARG A 761 41.87 56.70 -15.69
CA ARG A 761 42.04 58.17 -15.69
C ARG A 761 43.26 58.68 -14.91
N ARG A 762 44.47 58.45 -15.43
CA ARG A 762 45.55 59.46 -15.45
C ARG A 762 46.74 59.07 -16.34
N GLN A 763 47.15 60.03 -17.17
CA GLN A 763 48.21 60.00 -18.19
C GLN A 763 47.85 59.20 -19.45
#